data_AF-A0A9J7FDH1-F1
#
_entry.id   AF-A0A9J7FDH1-F1
#
_cell.length_a   1.000
_cell.length_b   1.000
_cell.length_c   1.000
_cell.angle_alpha   90.00
_cell.angle_beta   90.00
_cell.angle_gamma   90.00
#
_symmetry.space_group_name_H-M   'P 1'
#
loop_
_entity.id
_entity.type
_entity.pdbx_description
1 polymer ?
#
loop_
_entity_poly.entity_id
_entity_poly.type
_entity_poly.pdbx_seq_one_letter_code
_entity_poly.pdbx_strand_id
1 'polypeptide(L)'
;MRWKCRVCFDYDLCTQCYMHNKHDLTHAFERYETSHSRPVTLSPRQGLPRVPLRGIFQGAKVVRGPDWEWGSQDGGEGKTGRVVDIRGWDVETGRSVASVTWADGTTNVYRVGHKGKVDLKCVGEAAGGFYYKEHLPKLGKPAELQRRVSADGQPFQRGDKVKCLLDTDVLRDMQEGHGGWNPRMAEFIGQMGTVHRITDRGDVRVQFNHETRWTFHPGALTKHNSFWVGDVVRVIDDLDTAKRLQAGHGEWTDDMAPALGRVGKVVKVFGDGNLRVAVGGQRWTFSPSCLVAYRPEEDANLDVAERSRENKSAASAPVAGGRQGSPWPALTSTLPPGSLSVALDKLRAQKSDPEHPGRLVVEAALGNVARALDLLRRHPEQVDTKNQGRTALQVAAYLGQVELVRLLLQARASVDLLDDEGNTALHYAALGNQPEATRVLLSAGCGVDARNGTRSTALHVAVQRGFLEVVKTLCERGCDVNLPDAHADTPLHSAISAGAGASSIVEVLTEVPGIDVTATNSQGFTLLHHASLKGHVLAVRKILARARQLVDAKKEDGFTALHLAALNNHREVAQVLIREGRCDVNVRNRKLQSPLHLAVQQAHLGLVPLLVDAGCSVNTEDEEGDTALHVALQRHQLLPLVADRAGGDPGPLQLLSRLQASGLPGSTELTVGAAVACFLALEGADISYANHRGRSPLDLATEGRVLKALQGCAQRFRERQAGGGGGMPPGPRHVLSTPNTVTNLHVSGTAGPDAAECLVCSELALLVLFSPCQHRTVCEECARRMKKCIRCQVVISKKLRPDGSEVVNTIQVPGPPRQLVEELQSRYRQMEERITCPICIDSHIRLVFQCGHGACAPCGAALNACPICRQPIRDRIQIFV
;
A
#
# COMPACT_ATOMS: atom_id res chain seq x y z
N MET A 1 -3.45 -21.55 -10.10
CA MET A 1 -4.50 -21.26 -11.11
C MET A 1 -5.63 -20.45 -10.49
N ARG A 2 -6.08 -19.41 -11.18
CA ARG A 2 -7.18 -18.50 -10.80
C ARG A 2 -8.30 -18.62 -11.85
N TRP A 3 -9.56 -18.56 -11.41
CA TRP A 3 -10.72 -18.71 -12.29
C TRP A 3 -11.64 -17.50 -12.15
N LYS A 4 -11.62 -16.59 -13.13
CA LYS A 4 -12.39 -15.33 -13.11
C LYS A 4 -13.72 -15.49 -13.82
N CYS A 5 -14.82 -15.08 -13.20
CA CYS A 5 -16.13 -15.07 -13.85
C CYS A 5 -16.17 -13.94 -14.89
N ARG A 6 -16.68 -14.22 -16.10
CA ARG A 6 -16.81 -13.20 -17.16
C ARG A 6 -18.10 -12.38 -17.07
N VAL A 7 -19.07 -12.85 -16.28
CA VAL A 7 -20.40 -12.24 -16.18
C VAL A 7 -20.52 -11.39 -14.92
N CYS A 8 -19.99 -11.87 -13.80
CA CYS A 8 -19.98 -11.13 -12.53
C CYS A 8 -18.76 -10.23 -12.45
N PHE A 9 -18.96 -8.97 -12.06
CA PHE A 9 -17.88 -8.03 -11.84
C PHE A 9 -16.96 -8.51 -10.70
N ASP A 10 -15.67 -8.63 -11.02
CA ASP A 10 -14.57 -8.96 -10.09
C ASP A 10 -14.78 -10.20 -9.19
N TYR A 11 -15.40 -11.25 -9.73
CA TYR A 11 -15.64 -12.49 -9.00
C TYR A 11 -14.66 -13.59 -9.43
N ASP A 12 -13.85 -14.07 -8.48
CA ASP A 12 -12.81 -15.08 -8.71
C ASP A 12 -13.00 -16.33 -7.84
N LEU A 13 -12.63 -17.48 -8.38
CA LEU A 13 -12.60 -18.76 -7.68
C LEU A 13 -11.18 -19.34 -7.69
N CYS A 14 -10.81 -20.03 -6.62
CA CYS A 14 -9.68 -20.96 -6.65
C CYS A 14 -10.08 -22.26 -7.37
N THR A 15 -9.11 -23.09 -7.75
CA THR A 15 -9.37 -24.37 -8.44
C THR A 15 -10.31 -25.27 -7.65
N GLN A 16 -10.16 -25.34 -6.32
CA GLN A 16 -11.03 -26.18 -5.51
C GLN A 16 -12.48 -25.71 -5.56
N CYS A 17 -12.74 -24.41 -5.37
CA CYS A 17 -14.09 -23.86 -5.43
C CYS A 17 -14.71 -24.01 -6.83
N TYR A 18 -13.93 -23.77 -7.89
CA TYR A 18 -14.37 -23.94 -9.28
C TYR A 18 -14.84 -25.36 -9.56
N MET A 19 -14.05 -26.36 -9.16
CA MET A 19 -14.38 -27.78 -9.42
C MET A 19 -15.50 -28.32 -8.51
N HIS A 20 -15.79 -27.66 -7.39
CA HIS A 20 -16.88 -28.01 -6.48
C HIS A 20 -18.19 -27.25 -6.76
N ASN A 21 -18.34 -26.67 -7.95
CA ASN A 21 -19.57 -25.98 -8.38
C ASN A 21 -19.96 -24.81 -7.47
N LYS A 22 -18.97 -24.15 -6.88
CA LYS A 22 -19.20 -22.84 -6.27
C LYS A 22 -19.36 -21.84 -7.41
N HIS A 23 -20.37 -20.98 -7.33
CA HIS A 23 -20.83 -20.08 -8.40
C HIS A 23 -21.71 -20.74 -9.48
N ASP A 24 -22.56 -19.91 -10.09
CA ASP A 24 -23.49 -20.27 -11.15
C ASP A 24 -22.80 -21.05 -12.29
N LEU A 25 -23.36 -22.20 -12.64
CA LEU A 25 -22.84 -23.11 -13.65
C LEU A 25 -23.09 -22.61 -15.08
N THR A 26 -24.04 -21.68 -15.26
CA THR A 26 -24.35 -21.06 -16.54
C THR A 26 -23.34 -19.97 -16.94
N HIS A 27 -22.52 -19.50 -15.99
CA HIS A 27 -21.53 -18.47 -16.25
C HIS A 27 -20.26 -19.04 -16.90
N ALA A 28 -19.76 -18.34 -17.92
CA ALA A 28 -18.44 -18.57 -18.49
C ALA A 28 -17.33 -18.02 -17.57
N PHE A 29 -16.16 -18.63 -17.62
CA PHE A 29 -15.00 -18.27 -16.81
C PHE A 29 -13.74 -18.11 -17.67
N GLU A 30 -12.80 -17.33 -17.17
CA GLU A 30 -11.42 -17.25 -17.67
C GLU A 30 -10.49 -17.96 -16.68
N ARG A 31 -9.68 -18.89 -17.18
CA ARG A 31 -8.66 -19.58 -16.39
C ARG A 31 -7.31 -18.92 -16.61
N TYR A 32 -6.67 -18.57 -15.50
CA TYR A 32 -5.27 -18.14 -15.45
C TYR A 32 -4.45 -19.25 -14.81
N GLU A 33 -3.42 -19.73 -15.50
CA GLU A 33 -2.53 -20.77 -15.01
C GLU A 33 -1.53 -20.21 -13.98
N THR A 34 -0.96 -19.03 -14.26
CA THR A 34 -0.05 -18.26 -13.40
C THR A 34 -0.49 -16.79 -13.29
N SER A 35 0.13 -16.01 -12.40
CA SER A 35 -0.13 -14.56 -12.25
C SER A 35 0.13 -13.76 -13.54
N HIS A 36 0.92 -14.32 -14.44
CA HIS A 36 1.32 -13.71 -15.70
C HIS A 36 0.92 -14.57 -16.88
N SER A 37 -0.06 -15.47 -16.78
CA SER A 37 -0.56 -16.24 -17.94
C SER A 37 -1.69 -15.49 -18.63
N ARG A 38 -1.79 -15.62 -19.96
CA ARG A 38 -2.97 -15.18 -20.71
C ARG A 38 -4.23 -15.90 -20.19
N PRO A 39 -5.36 -15.19 -20.06
CA PRO A 39 -6.62 -15.84 -19.71
C PRO A 39 -7.06 -16.79 -20.82
N VAL A 40 -7.36 -18.03 -20.45
CA VAL A 40 -8.03 -18.99 -21.33
C VAL A 40 -9.53 -18.92 -21.05
N THR A 41 -10.31 -18.46 -22.04
CA THR A 41 -11.78 -18.45 -21.91
C THR A 41 -12.33 -19.87 -21.96
N LEU A 42 -13.22 -20.19 -21.02
CA LEU A 42 -13.84 -21.50 -20.86
C LEU A 42 -15.35 -21.40 -21.07
N SER A 43 -15.92 -22.47 -21.60
CA SER A 43 -17.37 -22.65 -21.67
C SER A 43 -18.00 -22.72 -20.27
N PRO A 44 -19.30 -22.40 -20.14
CA PRO A 44 -20.05 -22.66 -18.91
C PRO A 44 -19.94 -24.12 -18.45
N ARG A 45 -20.04 -24.34 -17.13
CA ARG A 45 -19.98 -25.69 -16.54
C ARG A 45 -21.30 -26.46 -16.67
N GLN A 46 -22.39 -25.79 -17.02
CA GLN A 46 -23.69 -26.40 -17.19
C GLN A 46 -23.65 -27.47 -18.30
N GLY A 47 -24.11 -28.68 -17.97
CA GLY A 47 -24.11 -29.82 -18.89
C GLY A 47 -22.74 -30.48 -19.12
N LEU A 48 -21.65 -30.00 -18.51
CA LEU A 48 -20.34 -30.65 -18.64
C LEU A 48 -20.17 -31.82 -17.66
N PRO A 49 -19.52 -32.92 -18.08
CA PRO A 49 -19.26 -34.07 -17.22
C PRO A 49 -18.22 -33.70 -16.14
N ARG A 50 -18.63 -33.80 -14.88
CA ARG A 50 -17.76 -33.61 -13.72
C ARG A 50 -17.20 -34.95 -13.25
N VAL A 51 -15.89 -35.12 -13.35
CA VAL A 51 -15.20 -36.41 -13.13
C VAL A 51 -14.64 -36.46 -11.71
N PRO A 52 -14.81 -37.58 -10.97
CA PRO A 52 -14.17 -37.76 -9.66
C PRO A 52 -12.65 -37.91 -9.80
N LEU A 53 -11.90 -37.14 -9.04
CA LEU A 53 -10.43 -37.23 -8.99
C LEU A 53 -10.02 -38.37 -8.06
N ARG A 54 -9.21 -39.30 -8.57
CA ARG A 54 -8.77 -40.50 -7.84
C ARG A 54 -7.25 -40.65 -7.85
N GLY A 55 -6.68 -41.22 -6.78
CA GLY A 55 -5.25 -41.44 -6.65
C GLY A 55 -4.79 -41.51 -5.21
N ILE A 56 -3.56 -41.09 -4.95
CA ILE A 56 -3.01 -40.92 -3.60
C ILE A 56 -3.68 -39.69 -2.99
N PHE A 57 -4.80 -39.89 -2.32
CA PHE A 57 -5.54 -38.92 -1.51
C PHE A 57 -5.65 -39.42 -0.07
N GLN A 58 -6.13 -38.58 0.85
CA GLN A 58 -6.39 -39.01 2.22
C GLN A 58 -7.29 -40.26 2.19
N GLY A 59 -6.86 -41.31 2.90
CA GLY A 59 -7.52 -42.61 2.94
C GLY A 59 -7.03 -43.62 1.89
N ALA A 60 -6.18 -43.23 0.93
CA ALA A 60 -5.62 -44.15 -0.06
C ALA A 60 -4.71 -45.20 0.59
N LYS A 61 -4.69 -46.41 0.02
CA LYS A 61 -3.75 -47.48 0.38
C LYS A 61 -2.53 -47.41 -0.52
N VAL A 62 -1.35 -47.43 0.09
CA VAL A 62 -0.06 -47.30 -0.59
C VAL A 62 0.91 -48.40 -0.17
N VAL A 63 1.89 -48.67 -1.01
CA VAL A 63 3.05 -49.53 -0.76
C VAL A 63 4.34 -48.81 -1.20
N ARG A 64 5.51 -49.41 -0.96
CA ARG A 64 6.79 -48.89 -1.46
C ARG A 64 6.72 -48.57 -2.96
N GLY A 65 7.15 -47.36 -3.30
CA GLY A 65 7.29 -46.85 -4.66
C GLY A 65 8.70 -47.05 -5.22
N PRO A 66 8.92 -46.68 -6.49
CA PRO A 66 10.17 -46.92 -7.20
C PRO A 66 11.38 -46.17 -6.62
N ASP A 67 11.18 -45.03 -5.95
CA ASP A 67 12.26 -44.21 -5.37
C ASP A 67 12.44 -44.41 -3.85
N TRP A 68 11.92 -45.51 -3.30
CA TRP A 68 11.98 -45.78 -1.86
C TRP A 68 13.42 -45.90 -1.32
N GLU A 69 13.77 -45.03 -0.35
CA GLU A 69 15.10 -45.01 0.29
C GLU A 69 15.04 -45.16 1.82
N TRP A 70 13.88 -45.48 2.38
CA TRP A 70 13.58 -45.36 3.81
C TRP A 70 13.71 -46.67 4.60
N GLY A 71 14.51 -47.62 4.11
CA GLY A 71 14.70 -48.92 4.75
C GLY A 71 13.39 -49.68 5.00
N SER A 72 13.20 -50.26 6.18
CA SER A 72 12.00 -51.00 6.57
C SER A 72 11.08 -50.24 7.53
N GLN A 73 11.02 -48.91 7.41
CA GLN A 73 10.11 -48.06 8.20
C GLN A 73 8.62 -48.34 7.96
N ASP A 74 8.28 -49.13 6.94
CA ASP A 74 6.93 -49.60 6.61
C ASP A 74 6.63 -51.01 7.13
N GLY A 75 7.55 -51.61 7.90
CA GLY A 75 7.42 -52.97 8.43
C GLY A 75 7.82 -54.08 7.44
N GLY A 76 8.49 -53.75 6.34
CA GLY A 76 9.03 -54.71 5.37
C GLY A 76 8.34 -54.68 4.00
N GLU A 77 8.95 -55.32 3.00
CA GLU A 77 8.46 -55.30 1.62
C GLU A 77 7.05 -55.92 1.51
N GLY A 78 6.18 -55.27 0.73
CA GLY A 78 4.79 -55.70 0.53
C GLY A 78 3.80 -55.27 1.62
N LYS A 79 4.25 -54.60 2.69
CA LYS A 79 3.34 -54.02 3.68
C LYS A 79 2.62 -52.79 3.10
N THR A 80 1.36 -52.64 3.51
CA THR A 80 0.50 -51.55 3.03
C THR A 80 0.36 -50.49 4.11
N GLY A 81 0.38 -49.23 3.69
CA GLY A 81 0.15 -48.05 4.52
C GLY A 81 -1.10 -47.31 4.06
N ARG A 82 -1.65 -46.48 4.96
CA ARG A 82 -2.79 -45.61 4.70
C ARG A 82 -2.35 -44.16 4.73
N VAL A 83 -2.69 -43.42 3.68
CA VAL A 83 -2.39 -41.98 3.59
C VAL A 83 -3.30 -41.22 4.55
N VAL A 84 -2.68 -40.47 5.47
CA VAL A 84 -3.37 -39.63 6.46
C VAL A 84 -3.49 -38.20 5.99
N ASP A 85 -2.47 -37.68 5.30
CA ASP A 85 -2.38 -36.28 4.91
C ASP A 85 -1.49 -36.11 3.66
N ILE A 86 -1.72 -35.05 2.88
CA ILE A 86 -0.91 -34.69 1.70
C ILE A 86 -0.58 -33.20 1.77
N ARG A 87 0.70 -32.88 1.75
CA ARG A 87 1.21 -31.52 1.93
C ARG A 87 2.43 -31.23 1.05
N GLY A 88 2.86 -29.98 1.03
CA GLY A 88 4.15 -29.59 0.45
C GLY A 88 5.30 -29.88 1.42
N TRP A 89 6.46 -30.24 0.89
CA TRP A 89 7.71 -30.39 1.67
C TRP A 89 8.36 -29.03 1.97
N ASP A 90 8.22 -28.08 1.06
CA ASP A 90 8.78 -26.72 1.11
C ASP A 90 7.76 -25.70 0.56
N VAL A 91 8.17 -24.43 0.50
CA VAL A 91 7.34 -23.31 0.02
C VAL A 91 7.16 -23.34 -1.51
N GLU A 92 8.01 -24.08 -2.22
CA GLU A 92 8.07 -24.11 -3.68
C GLU A 92 7.22 -25.23 -4.31
N THR A 93 7.05 -26.35 -3.61
CA THR A 93 6.38 -27.55 -4.15
C THR A 93 5.08 -27.89 -3.39
N GLY A 94 3.94 -27.46 -3.93
CA GLY A 94 2.62 -27.81 -3.39
C GLY A 94 2.26 -29.30 -3.60
N ARG A 95 1.76 -29.96 -2.55
CA ARG A 95 1.33 -31.38 -2.53
C ARG A 95 2.41 -32.38 -2.99
N SER A 96 3.65 -32.18 -2.55
CA SER A 96 4.81 -32.97 -2.97
C SER A 96 5.13 -34.17 -2.07
N VAL A 97 4.47 -34.29 -0.90
CA VAL A 97 4.64 -35.41 0.04
C VAL A 97 3.32 -35.89 0.66
N ALA A 98 3.33 -37.15 1.13
CA ALA A 98 2.21 -37.77 1.83
C ALA A 98 2.65 -38.33 3.19
N SER A 99 1.86 -38.07 4.22
CA SER A 99 1.99 -38.72 5.53
C SER A 99 1.26 -40.05 5.48
N VAL A 100 1.94 -41.14 5.80
CA VAL A 100 1.41 -42.51 5.73
C VAL A 100 1.56 -43.19 7.07
N THR A 101 0.46 -43.77 7.55
CA THR A 101 0.46 -44.69 8.70
C THR A 101 0.56 -46.12 8.20
N TRP A 102 1.57 -46.85 8.63
CA TRP A 102 1.81 -48.24 8.26
C TRP A 102 1.11 -49.21 9.21
N ALA A 103 1.08 -50.49 8.83
CA ALA A 103 0.39 -51.53 9.58
C ALA A 103 0.97 -51.77 10.99
N ASP A 104 2.21 -51.34 11.23
CA ASP A 104 2.87 -51.38 12.54
C ASP A 104 2.52 -50.18 13.45
N GLY A 105 1.66 -49.26 12.97
CA GLY A 105 1.23 -48.07 13.68
C GLY A 105 2.17 -46.87 13.54
N THR A 106 3.32 -47.02 12.87
CA THR A 106 4.23 -45.90 12.63
C THR A 106 3.67 -44.96 11.57
N THR A 107 3.89 -43.66 11.76
CA THR A 107 3.45 -42.63 10.80
C THR A 107 4.64 -41.81 10.36
N ASN A 108 4.93 -41.86 9.05
CA ASN A 108 6.09 -41.23 8.44
C ASN A 108 5.69 -40.47 7.16
N VAL A 109 6.58 -39.63 6.66
CA VAL A 109 6.32 -38.75 5.52
C VAL A 109 7.19 -39.18 4.33
N TYR A 110 6.56 -39.30 3.17
CA TYR A 110 7.20 -39.85 1.97
C TYR A 110 6.96 -38.97 0.76
N ARG A 111 7.88 -39.00 -0.21
CA ARG A 111 7.82 -38.18 -1.42
C ARG A 111 6.78 -38.71 -2.39
N VAL A 112 5.94 -37.82 -2.90
CA VAL A 112 4.98 -38.08 -4.00
C VAL A 112 5.16 -37.02 -5.08
N GLY A 113 6.41 -36.79 -5.49
CA GLY A 113 6.79 -35.83 -6.52
C GLY A 113 7.83 -34.79 -6.08
N HIS A 114 8.18 -34.71 -4.79
CA HIS A 114 9.25 -33.82 -4.32
C HIS A 114 10.59 -34.20 -4.97
N LYS A 115 11.28 -33.23 -5.59
CA LYS A 115 12.48 -33.44 -6.42
C LYS A 115 12.30 -34.49 -7.54
N GLY A 116 11.06 -34.67 -8.01
CA GLY A 116 10.73 -35.68 -9.03
C GLY A 116 10.75 -37.12 -8.51
N LYS A 117 10.84 -37.34 -7.20
CA LYS A 117 10.91 -38.66 -6.57
C LYS A 117 9.54 -39.11 -6.05
N VAL A 118 9.23 -40.39 -6.27
CA VAL A 118 7.97 -41.01 -5.85
C VAL A 118 8.28 -42.25 -5.01
N ASP A 119 8.24 -42.07 -3.69
CA ASP A 119 8.51 -43.11 -2.71
C ASP A 119 7.28 -44.00 -2.47
N LEU A 120 6.08 -43.59 -2.90
CA LEU A 120 4.84 -44.33 -2.65
C LEU A 120 4.14 -44.75 -3.94
N LYS A 121 3.71 -46.01 -3.99
CA LYS A 121 2.86 -46.55 -5.06
C LYS A 121 1.43 -46.73 -4.54
N CYS A 122 0.45 -46.17 -5.24
CA CYS A 122 -0.97 -46.35 -4.92
C CYS A 122 -1.43 -47.77 -5.29
N VAL A 123 -2.05 -48.46 -4.34
CA VAL A 123 -2.67 -49.79 -4.54
C VAL A 123 -4.17 -49.81 -4.24
N GLY A 124 -4.65 -48.81 -3.50
CA GLY A 124 -6.08 -48.55 -3.32
C GLY A 124 -6.32 -47.06 -3.42
N GLU A 125 -6.89 -46.63 -4.54
CA GLU A 125 -7.18 -45.22 -4.79
C GLU A 125 -8.25 -44.66 -3.84
N ALA A 126 -8.05 -43.41 -3.41
CA ALA A 126 -9.08 -42.64 -2.71
C ALA A 126 -9.52 -41.45 -3.58
N ALA A 127 -10.73 -40.95 -3.31
CA ALA A 127 -11.28 -39.79 -4.02
C ALA A 127 -10.80 -38.48 -3.36
N GLY A 128 -10.37 -37.53 -4.18
CA GLY A 128 -9.75 -36.27 -3.75
C GLY A 128 -10.55 -35.01 -4.09
N GLY A 129 -11.79 -35.18 -4.54
CA GLY A 129 -12.62 -34.12 -5.09
C GLY A 129 -13.02 -34.41 -6.54
N PHE A 130 -13.32 -33.36 -7.29
CA PHE A 130 -13.80 -33.46 -8.67
C PHE A 130 -12.99 -32.56 -9.60
N TYR A 131 -13.11 -32.78 -10.90
CA TYR A 131 -12.60 -31.88 -11.91
C TYR A 131 -13.42 -31.90 -13.20
N TYR A 132 -13.29 -30.83 -13.99
CA TYR A 132 -13.81 -30.72 -15.34
C TYR A 132 -12.66 -30.93 -16.32
N LYS A 133 -12.61 -32.11 -16.96
CA LYS A 133 -11.51 -32.51 -17.86
C LYS A 133 -11.25 -31.47 -18.95
N GLU A 134 -12.30 -30.99 -19.58
CA GLU A 134 -12.23 -30.02 -20.69
C GLU A 134 -11.75 -28.63 -20.26
N HIS A 135 -11.79 -28.32 -18.96
CA HIS A 135 -11.42 -27.03 -18.41
C HIS A 135 -10.01 -27.01 -17.80
N LEU A 136 -9.33 -28.16 -17.73
CA LEU A 136 -7.96 -28.26 -17.22
C LEU A 136 -6.90 -27.93 -18.28
N PRO A 137 -5.70 -27.48 -17.87
CA PRO A 137 -4.56 -27.33 -18.77
C PRO A 137 -4.18 -28.68 -19.39
N LYS A 138 -3.73 -28.66 -20.66
CA LYS A 138 -3.19 -29.85 -21.31
C LYS A 138 -1.73 -30.03 -20.86
N LEU A 139 -1.44 -31.11 -20.15
CA LEU A 139 -0.08 -31.49 -19.76
C LEU A 139 0.84 -31.50 -20.98
N GLY A 140 2.03 -30.89 -20.85
CA GLY A 140 3.00 -30.74 -21.94
C GLY A 140 2.78 -29.52 -22.83
N LYS A 141 1.69 -28.76 -22.67
CA LYS A 141 1.55 -27.43 -23.27
C LYS A 141 1.89 -26.36 -22.25
N PRO A 142 2.93 -25.54 -22.45
CA PRO A 142 3.27 -24.46 -21.51
C PRO A 142 2.15 -23.41 -21.48
N ALA A 143 1.91 -22.84 -20.29
CA ALA A 143 1.01 -21.71 -20.12
C ALA A 143 1.48 -20.56 -21.01
N GLU A 144 0.63 -20.04 -21.90
CA GLU A 144 0.97 -18.84 -22.65
C GLU A 144 1.11 -17.67 -21.67
N LEU A 145 2.32 -17.16 -21.48
CA LEU A 145 2.54 -15.99 -20.65
C LEU A 145 1.89 -14.77 -21.30
N GLN A 146 1.16 -14.01 -20.49
CA GLN A 146 0.71 -12.66 -20.74
C GLN A 146 1.94 -11.82 -21.09
N ARG A 147 2.13 -11.62 -22.39
CA ARG A 147 3.03 -10.57 -22.89
C ARG A 147 2.68 -9.30 -22.13
N ARG A 148 3.61 -8.79 -21.33
CA ARG A 148 3.65 -7.35 -21.09
C ARG A 148 3.63 -6.73 -22.48
N VAL A 149 2.64 -5.89 -22.73
CA VAL A 149 2.50 -5.17 -24.00
C VAL A 149 3.66 -4.18 -24.07
N SER A 150 4.84 -4.68 -24.41
CA SER A 150 5.69 -4.06 -25.39
C SER A 150 5.16 -4.54 -26.73
N ALA A 151 5.00 -3.62 -27.67
CA ALA A 151 4.38 -3.78 -28.98
C ALA A 151 4.66 -5.12 -29.69
N ASP A 152 3.69 -5.54 -30.50
CA ASP A 152 3.67 -6.76 -31.31
C ASP A 152 5.02 -7.18 -31.96
N GLY A 153 5.32 -8.48 -31.85
CA GLY A 153 5.88 -9.31 -32.94
C GLY A 153 7.37 -9.19 -33.29
N GLN A 154 8.18 -10.19 -32.86
CA GLN A 154 9.01 -11.06 -33.73
C GLN A 154 9.99 -11.90 -32.87
N PRO A 155 10.27 -13.18 -33.21
CA PRO A 155 11.42 -13.88 -32.65
C PRO A 155 12.69 -13.09 -33.00
N PHE A 156 13.61 -12.95 -32.05
CA PHE A 156 14.92 -12.36 -32.34
C PHE A 156 15.57 -13.17 -33.46
N GLN A 157 16.41 -12.53 -34.27
CA GLN A 157 17.23 -13.17 -35.29
C GLN A 157 18.68 -12.72 -35.15
N ARG A 158 19.62 -13.51 -35.65
CA ARG A 158 21.02 -13.10 -35.71
C ARG A 158 21.14 -11.80 -36.51
N GLY A 159 21.70 -10.77 -35.87
CA GLY A 159 21.85 -9.42 -36.42
C GLY A 159 20.90 -8.38 -35.83
N ASP A 160 19.85 -8.77 -35.11
CA ASP A 160 18.90 -7.83 -34.51
C ASP A 160 19.59 -6.87 -33.52
N LYS A 161 19.22 -5.59 -33.55
CA LYS A 161 19.66 -4.62 -32.55
C LYS A 161 18.72 -4.67 -31.35
N VAL A 162 19.29 -4.80 -30.15
CA VAL A 162 18.53 -5.04 -28.91
C VAL A 162 19.09 -4.25 -27.73
N LYS A 163 18.25 -3.97 -26.74
CA LYS A 163 18.60 -3.23 -25.54
C LYS A 163 17.89 -3.82 -24.31
N CYS A 164 18.56 -3.89 -23.17
CA CYS A 164 17.94 -4.23 -21.89
C CYS A 164 17.59 -2.95 -21.12
N LEU A 165 16.36 -2.84 -20.63
CA LEU A 165 15.85 -1.67 -19.89
C LEU A 165 15.33 -2.03 -18.49
N LEU A 166 15.58 -3.27 -18.06
CA LEU A 166 15.14 -3.75 -16.75
C LEU A 166 16.16 -3.36 -15.67
N ASP A 167 15.66 -3.09 -14.47
CA ASP A 167 16.49 -2.87 -13.28
C ASP A 167 17.35 -4.10 -12.96
N THR A 168 18.48 -3.87 -12.31
CA THR A 168 19.51 -4.89 -12.04
C THR A 168 18.97 -6.09 -11.26
N ASP A 169 18.16 -5.86 -10.23
CA ASP A 169 17.58 -6.95 -9.44
C ASP A 169 16.57 -7.78 -10.25
N VAL A 170 15.77 -7.13 -11.10
CA VAL A 170 14.79 -7.80 -11.96
C VAL A 170 15.49 -8.63 -13.03
N LEU A 171 16.55 -8.08 -13.65
CA LEU A 171 17.35 -8.80 -14.64
C LEU A 171 18.05 -10.01 -14.01
N ARG A 172 18.59 -9.88 -12.79
CA ARG A 172 19.23 -10.98 -12.06
C ARG A 172 18.28 -12.16 -11.89
N ASP A 173 17.07 -11.89 -11.39
CA ASP A 173 16.08 -12.93 -11.13
C ASP A 173 15.59 -13.57 -12.45
N MET A 174 15.45 -12.79 -13.52
CA MET A 174 15.09 -13.30 -14.86
C MET A 174 16.19 -14.12 -15.54
N GLN A 175 17.44 -14.02 -15.08
CA GLN A 175 18.58 -14.71 -15.70
C GLN A 175 18.78 -16.14 -15.15
N GLU A 176 18.03 -16.52 -14.12
CA GLU A 176 18.04 -17.87 -13.56
C GLU A 176 17.59 -18.89 -14.61
N GLY A 177 18.46 -19.86 -14.93
CA GLY A 177 18.21 -20.87 -15.97
C GLY A 177 18.56 -20.45 -17.41
N HIS A 178 18.91 -19.19 -17.65
CA HIS A 178 19.15 -18.62 -18.99
C HIS A 178 20.58 -18.05 -19.09
N GLY A 179 21.63 -18.88 -19.18
CA GLY A 179 23.01 -18.40 -19.32
C GLY A 179 23.66 -17.77 -18.07
N GLY A 180 22.90 -17.57 -17.00
CA GLY A 180 23.38 -17.17 -15.66
C GLY A 180 23.64 -15.67 -15.47
N TRP A 181 23.61 -15.23 -14.22
CA TRP A 181 23.87 -13.84 -13.83
C TRP A 181 25.37 -13.58 -13.62
N ASN A 182 25.88 -12.49 -14.18
CA ASN A 182 27.21 -11.95 -13.87
C ASN A 182 27.07 -10.47 -13.51
N PRO A 183 27.66 -9.99 -12.39
CA PRO A 183 27.57 -8.59 -11.98
C PRO A 183 27.96 -7.57 -13.06
N ARG A 184 28.91 -7.91 -13.95
CA ARG A 184 29.31 -7.04 -15.07
C ARG A 184 28.22 -6.85 -16.13
N MET A 185 27.18 -7.69 -16.15
CA MET A 185 26.03 -7.50 -17.05
C MET A 185 25.27 -6.21 -16.73
N ALA A 186 25.28 -5.77 -15.46
CA ALA A 186 24.63 -4.54 -15.02
C ALA A 186 25.15 -3.30 -15.76
N GLU A 187 26.43 -3.29 -16.13
CA GLU A 187 27.08 -2.20 -16.87
C GLU A 187 26.52 -2.02 -18.29
N PHE A 188 25.91 -3.08 -18.85
CA PHE A 188 25.33 -3.10 -20.20
C PHE A 188 23.82 -2.90 -20.21
N ILE A 189 23.19 -2.75 -19.04
CA ILE A 189 21.81 -2.28 -18.94
C ILE A 189 21.76 -0.87 -19.53
N GLY A 190 20.81 -0.64 -20.43
CA GLY A 190 20.72 0.64 -21.12
C GLY A 190 21.72 0.84 -22.27
N GLN A 191 22.54 -0.16 -22.61
CA GLN A 191 23.41 -0.12 -23.81
C GLN A 191 22.79 -0.87 -24.99
N MET A 192 23.13 -0.45 -26.22
CA MET A 192 22.67 -1.10 -27.45
C MET A 192 23.61 -2.24 -27.84
N GLY A 193 23.07 -3.44 -27.98
CA GLY A 193 23.79 -4.64 -28.40
C GLY A 193 23.23 -5.24 -29.69
N THR A 194 23.97 -6.20 -30.27
CA THR A 194 23.56 -6.92 -31.49
C THR A 194 23.38 -8.40 -31.19
N VAL A 195 22.27 -9.00 -31.60
CA VAL A 195 22.03 -10.44 -31.44
C VAL A 195 23.05 -11.21 -32.26
N HIS A 196 24.00 -11.85 -31.58
CA HIS A 196 25.04 -12.66 -32.19
C HIS A 196 24.52 -14.03 -32.59
N ARG A 197 23.70 -14.66 -31.73
CA ARG A 197 23.03 -15.93 -32.00
C ARG A 197 21.91 -16.17 -30.99
N ILE A 198 21.02 -17.09 -31.33
CA ILE A 198 20.00 -17.63 -30.43
C ILE A 198 20.44 -19.04 -30.07
N THR A 199 20.33 -19.40 -28.80
CA THR A 199 20.66 -20.75 -28.33
C THR A 199 19.52 -21.72 -28.62
N ASP A 200 19.81 -23.02 -28.58
CA ASP A 200 18.81 -24.07 -28.81
C ASP A 200 17.67 -24.05 -27.76
N ARG A 201 17.89 -23.37 -26.63
CA ARG A 201 16.89 -23.14 -25.56
C ARG A 201 16.09 -21.84 -25.74
N GLY A 202 16.35 -21.08 -26.79
CA GLY A 202 15.68 -19.82 -27.10
C GLY A 202 16.37 -18.56 -26.55
N ASP A 203 17.45 -18.69 -25.76
CA ASP A 203 18.15 -17.53 -25.17
C ASP A 203 18.86 -16.69 -26.22
N VAL A 204 18.91 -15.38 -25.99
CA VAL A 204 19.47 -14.42 -26.95
C VAL A 204 20.87 -14.05 -26.53
N ARG A 205 21.87 -14.44 -27.31
CA ARG A 205 23.26 -14.01 -27.08
C ARG A 205 23.50 -12.69 -27.79
N VAL A 206 23.76 -11.64 -27.03
CA VAL A 206 23.95 -10.27 -27.49
C VAL A 206 25.41 -9.87 -27.37
N GLN A 207 25.96 -9.29 -28.44
CA GLN A 207 27.31 -8.74 -28.49
C GLN A 207 27.27 -7.22 -28.28
N PHE A 208 28.13 -6.74 -27.38
CA PHE A 208 28.38 -5.35 -27.06
C PHE A 208 29.86 -5.03 -27.33
N ASN A 209 30.14 -3.87 -27.93
CA ASN A 209 31.48 -3.32 -28.16
C ASN A 209 32.51 -4.36 -28.65
N HIS A 210 32.34 -4.86 -29.88
CA HIS A 210 33.19 -5.78 -30.68
C HIS A 210 33.71 -7.09 -30.03
N GLU A 211 33.79 -7.22 -28.71
CA GLU A 211 34.40 -8.36 -28.00
C GLU A 211 33.51 -8.91 -26.87
N THR A 212 32.64 -8.11 -26.25
CA THR A 212 31.87 -8.54 -25.08
C THR A 212 30.56 -9.21 -25.50
N ARG A 213 30.23 -10.37 -24.92
CA ARG A 213 29.03 -11.14 -25.28
C ARG A 213 28.32 -11.68 -24.06
N TRP A 214 27.04 -11.36 -23.94
CA TRP A 214 26.18 -11.78 -22.84
C TRP A 214 24.99 -12.57 -23.37
N THR A 215 24.54 -13.57 -22.62
CA THR A 215 23.31 -14.29 -22.92
C THR A 215 22.21 -13.72 -22.06
N PHE A 216 21.14 -13.24 -22.69
CA PHE A 216 19.99 -12.65 -22.03
C PHE A 216 18.77 -13.55 -22.19
N HIS A 217 17.91 -13.51 -21.17
CA HIS A 217 16.56 -14.02 -21.31
C HIS A 217 15.84 -13.20 -22.40
N PRO A 218 15.14 -13.80 -23.38
CA PRO A 218 14.53 -13.07 -24.49
C PRO A 218 13.58 -11.95 -24.04
N GLY A 219 12.81 -12.20 -22.98
CA GLY A 219 11.91 -11.21 -22.38
C GLY A 219 12.60 -10.09 -21.60
N ALA A 220 13.92 -10.16 -21.41
CA ALA A 220 14.71 -9.06 -20.84
C ALA A 220 15.20 -8.06 -21.91
N LEU A 221 15.07 -8.42 -23.19
CA LEU A 221 15.54 -7.61 -24.31
C LEU A 221 14.37 -6.97 -25.05
N THR A 222 14.60 -5.73 -25.50
CA THR A 222 13.71 -5.00 -26.40
C THR A 222 14.38 -4.92 -27.78
N LYS A 223 13.70 -5.37 -28.83
CA LYS A 223 14.16 -5.27 -30.23
C LYS A 223 14.02 -3.82 -30.73
N HIS A 224 15.05 -3.31 -31.40
CA HIS A 224 15.12 -1.95 -31.91
C HIS A 224 15.06 -1.99 -33.46
N ASN A 225 13.86 -1.85 -34.04
CA ASN A 225 13.66 -1.88 -35.49
C ASN A 225 14.21 -0.60 -36.13
N SER A 226 15.35 -0.71 -36.83
CA SER A 226 15.98 0.40 -37.56
C SER A 226 16.18 -0.06 -39.00
N PHE A 227 15.37 0.47 -39.93
CA PHE A 227 15.43 0.16 -41.36
C PHE A 227 16.31 1.18 -42.09
N TRP A 228 16.97 0.77 -43.17
CA TRP A 228 17.85 1.62 -43.97
C TRP A 228 17.33 1.78 -45.40
N VAL A 229 17.78 2.85 -46.07
CA VAL A 229 17.52 3.03 -47.50
C VAL A 229 18.13 1.88 -48.27
N GLY A 230 17.31 1.13 -49.01
CA GLY A 230 17.70 -0.03 -49.79
C GLY A 230 17.14 -1.36 -49.29
N ASP A 231 16.62 -1.42 -48.06
CA ASP A 231 16.09 -2.66 -47.49
C ASP A 231 14.83 -3.13 -48.24
N VAL A 232 14.69 -4.45 -48.40
CA VAL A 232 13.49 -5.06 -48.99
C VAL A 232 12.57 -5.45 -47.85
N VAL A 233 11.33 -4.96 -47.90
CA VAL A 233 10.35 -5.08 -46.82
C VAL A 233 9.00 -5.52 -47.38
N ARG A 234 8.27 -6.35 -46.64
CA ARG A 234 6.89 -6.72 -46.90
C ARG A 234 5.98 -5.83 -46.06
N VAL A 235 4.98 -5.25 -46.68
CA VAL A 235 3.90 -4.58 -45.95
C VAL A 235 3.03 -5.66 -45.32
N ILE A 236 2.64 -5.47 -44.06
CA ILE A 236 1.69 -6.38 -43.41
C ILE A 236 0.42 -6.53 -44.25
N ASP A 237 -0.19 -7.70 -44.21
CA ASP A 237 -1.34 -8.10 -45.03
C ASP A 237 -2.67 -7.72 -44.38
N ASP A 238 -2.73 -7.71 -43.04
CA ASP A 238 -3.94 -7.36 -42.30
C ASP A 238 -4.24 -5.84 -42.33
N LEU A 239 -5.33 -5.49 -43.01
CA LEU A 239 -5.79 -4.11 -43.21
C LEU A 239 -6.08 -3.40 -41.88
N ASP A 240 -6.75 -4.07 -40.93
CA ASP A 240 -7.13 -3.45 -39.66
C ASP A 240 -5.91 -3.17 -38.79
N THR A 241 -4.91 -4.06 -38.81
CA THR A 241 -3.63 -3.86 -38.13
C THR A 241 -2.79 -2.78 -38.81
N ALA A 242 -2.75 -2.73 -40.14
CA ALA A 242 -2.09 -1.65 -40.87
C ALA A 242 -2.70 -0.28 -40.56
N LYS A 243 -4.03 -0.16 -40.52
CA LYS A 243 -4.73 1.07 -40.13
C LYS A 243 -4.35 1.52 -38.71
N ARG A 244 -4.32 0.59 -37.75
CA ARG A 244 -3.94 0.91 -36.35
C ARG A 244 -2.47 1.32 -36.23
N LEU A 245 -1.56 0.67 -36.95
CA LEU A 245 -0.12 0.91 -36.85
C LEU A 245 0.35 2.14 -37.65
N GLN A 246 -0.46 2.61 -38.60
CA GLN A 246 -0.21 3.81 -39.40
C GLN A 246 -0.75 5.09 -38.75
N ALA A 247 -1.65 4.97 -37.76
CA ALA A 247 -2.22 6.11 -37.03
C ALA A 247 -1.11 6.95 -36.37
N GLY A 248 -1.12 8.27 -36.61
CA GLY A 248 -0.05 9.18 -36.16
C GLY A 248 1.21 9.20 -37.02
N HIS A 249 1.29 8.42 -38.10
CA HIS A 249 2.44 8.33 -39.02
C HIS A 249 2.03 8.64 -40.48
N GLY A 250 1.31 9.76 -40.68
CA GLY A 250 0.80 10.18 -41.99
C GLY A 250 -0.61 9.69 -42.33
N GLU A 251 -1.25 9.00 -41.37
CA GLU A 251 -2.57 8.37 -41.47
C GLU A 251 -2.68 7.32 -42.58
N TRP A 252 -3.64 6.40 -42.44
CA TRP A 252 -3.93 5.44 -43.50
C TRP A 252 -4.86 6.06 -44.55
N THR A 253 -4.53 5.92 -45.83
CA THR A 253 -5.47 6.20 -46.93
C THR A 253 -5.89 4.90 -47.61
N ASP A 254 -7.15 4.80 -48.05
CA ASP A 254 -7.64 3.57 -48.69
C ASP A 254 -6.90 3.24 -50.00
N ASP A 255 -6.23 4.22 -50.61
CA ASP A 255 -5.32 4.02 -51.76
C ASP A 255 -4.07 3.20 -51.43
N MET A 256 -3.73 3.02 -50.15
CA MET A 256 -2.60 2.20 -49.68
C MET A 256 -2.96 0.71 -49.61
N ALA A 257 -4.25 0.35 -49.65
CA ALA A 257 -4.71 -1.04 -49.54
C ALA A 257 -4.10 -2.00 -50.59
N PRO A 258 -3.85 -1.60 -51.85
CA PRO A 258 -3.19 -2.46 -52.83
C PRO A 258 -1.73 -2.82 -52.47
N ALA A 259 -1.10 -2.12 -51.52
CA ALA A 259 0.26 -2.40 -51.08
C ALA A 259 0.32 -3.45 -49.96
N LEU A 260 -0.80 -3.79 -49.31
CA LEU A 260 -0.85 -4.80 -48.25
C LEU A 260 -0.37 -6.17 -48.74
N GLY A 261 0.43 -6.84 -47.92
CA GLY A 261 1.04 -8.15 -48.23
C GLY A 261 2.11 -8.13 -49.32
N ARG A 262 2.27 -7.01 -50.04
CA ARG A 262 3.25 -6.89 -51.13
C ARG A 262 4.64 -6.54 -50.61
N VAL A 263 5.62 -7.02 -51.36
CA VAL A 263 7.04 -6.71 -51.12
C VAL A 263 7.40 -5.41 -51.83
N GLY A 264 8.11 -4.54 -51.13
CA GLY A 264 8.64 -3.29 -51.63
C GLY A 264 10.04 -3.00 -51.14
N LYS A 265 10.63 -1.90 -51.62
CA LYS A 265 11.98 -1.48 -51.27
C LYS A 265 11.97 -0.13 -50.58
N VAL A 266 12.64 -0.02 -49.43
CA VAL A 266 12.80 1.24 -48.70
C VAL A 266 13.63 2.22 -49.54
N VAL A 267 13.05 3.37 -49.86
CA VAL A 267 13.62 4.43 -50.68
C VAL A 267 14.14 5.58 -49.83
N LYS A 268 13.53 5.84 -48.66
CA LYS A 268 13.93 6.94 -47.78
C LYS A 268 13.53 6.64 -46.33
N VAL A 269 14.38 7.01 -45.39
CA VAL A 269 14.10 7.04 -43.95
C VAL A 269 13.97 8.50 -43.52
N PHE A 270 12.88 8.86 -42.85
CA PHE A 270 12.62 10.20 -42.37
C PHE A 270 13.14 10.39 -40.93
N GLY A 271 13.36 11.64 -40.52
CA GLY A 271 13.91 11.96 -39.19
C GLY A 271 12.97 11.65 -38.02
N ASP A 272 11.67 11.46 -38.30
CA ASP A 272 10.64 11.00 -37.38
C ASP A 272 10.54 9.45 -37.31
N GLY A 273 11.41 8.75 -38.05
CA GLY A 273 11.45 7.30 -38.12
C GLY A 273 10.58 6.69 -39.22
N ASN A 274 9.76 7.46 -39.94
CA ASN A 274 8.91 6.94 -41.02
C ASN A 274 9.69 6.47 -42.24
N LEU A 275 9.13 5.53 -43.01
CA LEU A 275 9.81 4.88 -44.13
C LEU A 275 9.05 5.07 -45.44
N ARG A 276 9.70 5.68 -46.44
CA ARG A 276 9.17 5.68 -47.80
C ARG A 276 9.54 4.36 -48.48
N VAL A 277 8.55 3.57 -48.88
CA VAL A 277 8.73 2.28 -49.54
C VAL A 277 8.11 2.31 -50.94
N ALA A 278 8.87 1.83 -51.93
CA ALA A 278 8.36 1.62 -53.28
C ALA A 278 7.76 0.21 -53.40
N VAL A 279 6.45 0.12 -53.64
CA VAL A 279 5.69 -1.12 -53.78
C VAL A 279 4.92 -1.06 -55.10
N GLY A 280 5.16 -1.99 -56.02
CA GLY A 280 4.40 -2.09 -57.28
C GLY A 280 4.43 -0.83 -58.17
N GLY A 281 5.55 -0.09 -58.18
CA GLY A 281 5.72 1.13 -58.99
C GLY A 281 5.22 2.42 -58.33
N GLN A 282 4.48 2.34 -57.22
CA GLN A 282 4.07 3.50 -56.41
C GLN A 282 4.88 3.60 -55.12
N ARG A 283 4.95 4.80 -54.54
CA ARG A 283 5.75 5.08 -53.34
C ARG A 283 4.83 5.51 -52.20
N TRP A 284 4.86 4.74 -51.13
CA TRP A 284 4.05 4.94 -49.95
C TRP A 284 4.92 5.24 -48.75
N THR A 285 4.42 6.01 -47.80
CA THR A 285 5.14 6.28 -46.55
C THR A 285 4.47 5.46 -45.45
N PHE A 286 5.22 4.54 -44.87
CA PHE A 286 4.75 3.62 -43.86
C PHE A 286 5.42 3.90 -42.52
N SER A 287 4.66 3.67 -41.44
CA SER A 287 5.25 3.46 -40.13
C SER A 287 6.19 2.24 -40.18
N PRO A 288 7.35 2.26 -39.51
CA PRO A 288 8.24 1.10 -39.40
C PRO A 288 7.53 -0.17 -38.90
N SER A 289 6.50 -0.01 -38.08
CA SER A 289 5.70 -1.10 -37.54
C SER A 289 4.77 -1.76 -38.57
N CYS A 290 4.46 -1.08 -39.67
CA CYS A 290 3.67 -1.63 -40.78
C CYS A 290 4.52 -2.48 -41.74
N LEU A 291 5.83 -2.58 -41.50
CA LEU A 291 6.80 -3.19 -42.41
C LEU A 291 7.56 -4.32 -41.73
N VAL A 292 7.77 -5.39 -42.49
CA VAL A 292 8.55 -6.56 -42.07
C VAL A 292 9.71 -6.73 -43.04
N ALA A 293 10.93 -6.96 -42.55
CA ALA A 293 12.06 -7.26 -43.44
C ALA A 293 11.76 -8.53 -44.26
N TYR A 294 11.85 -8.43 -45.58
CA TYR A 294 11.53 -9.53 -46.50
C TYR A 294 12.81 -10.21 -47.00
N ARG A 295 12.86 -11.54 -46.89
CA ARG A 295 13.92 -12.38 -47.46
C ARG A 295 13.31 -13.41 -48.41
N PRO A 296 13.79 -13.55 -49.66
CA PRO A 296 13.10 -14.34 -50.69
C PRO A 296 13.03 -15.86 -50.50
N GLU A 297 13.63 -16.43 -49.45
CA GLU A 297 13.86 -17.88 -49.35
C GLU A 297 12.68 -18.69 -48.76
N GLU A 298 11.58 -18.06 -48.32
CA GLU A 298 10.53 -18.73 -47.53
C GLU A 298 9.16 -18.94 -48.22
N ASP A 299 8.91 -18.44 -49.44
CA ASP A 299 7.57 -18.50 -50.09
C ASP A 299 7.36 -19.66 -51.08
N ALA A 300 8.24 -20.67 -51.12
CA ALA A 300 8.11 -21.78 -52.08
C ALA A 300 7.10 -22.89 -51.67
N ASN A 301 6.49 -22.85 -50.47
CA ASN A 301 5.82 -24.03 -49.89
C ASN A 301 4.35 -23.87 -49.41
N LEU A 302 3.62 -22.82 -49.80
CA LEU A 302 2.29 -22.53 -49.22
C LEU A 302 1.08 -22.57 -50.18
N ASP A 303 1.17 -23.24 -51.32
CA ASP A 303 0.11 -23.21 -52.35
C ASP A 303 -0.99 -24.30 -52.24
N VAL A 304 -1.19 -24.93 -51.07
CA VAL A 304 -2.11 -26.10 -50.96
C VAL A 304 -3.23 -25.96 -49.91
N ALA A 305 -3.24 -24.92 -49.06
CA ALA A 305 -4.13 -24.88 -47.90
C ALA A 305 -5.27 -23.84 -47.95
N GLU A 306 -5.52 -23.17 -49.09
CA GLU A 306 -6.72 -22.35 -49.28
C GLU A 306 -7.86 -23.19 -49.85
N ARG A 307 -8.59 -23.92 -49.01
CA ARG A 307 -9.90 -24.49 -49.37
C ARG A 307 -10.65 -25.08 -48.19
N SER A 308 -11.03 -24.28 -47.19
CA SER A 308 -12.29 -24.52 -46.49
C SER A 308 -12.69 -23.44 -45.48
N ARG A 309 -13.61 -22.60 -45.96
CA ARG A 309 -14.92 -22.36 -45.32
C ARG A 309 -14.97 -21.47 -44.07
N GLU A 310 -15.11 -20.18 -44.38
CA GLU A 310 -16.27 -19.34 -44.06
C GLU A 310 -17.45 -19.95 -43.29
N ASN A 311 -17.98 -19.11 -42.38
CA ASN A 311 -19.39 -18.77 -42.12
C ASN A 311 -19.98 -19.02 -40.70
N LYS A 312 -20.27 -17.86 -40.07
CA LYS A 312 -21.58 -17.42 -39.53
C LYS A 312 -22.02 -17.75 -38.09
N SER A 313 -21.78 -16.76 -37.21
CA SER A 313 -22.74 -15.82 -36.58
C SER A 313 -23.83 -16.24 -35.56
N ALA A 314 -23.84 -15.48 -34.44
CA ALA A 314 -24.93 -14.85 -33.63
C ALA A 314 -26.05 -15.75 -33.02
N ALA A 315 -26.32 -15.80 -31.70
CA ALA A 315 -26.61 -14.83 -30.61
C ALA A 315 -28.13 -14.53 -30.38
N SER A 316 -28.63 -14.70 -29.15
CA SER A 316 -29.51 -13.78 -28.36
C SER A 316 -30.13 -14.44 -27.08
N ALA A 317 -30.54 -13.58 -26.12
CA ALA A 317 -30.79 -13.77 -24.66
C ALA A 317 -32.30 -13.97 -24.28
N PRO A 318 -32.90 -13.56 -23.10
CA PRO A 318 -32.45 -13.19 -21.71
C PRO A 318 -33.39 -13.68 -20.52
N VAL A 319 -33.11 -13.24 -19.25
CA VAL A 319 -34.02 -12.61 -18.21
C VAL A 319 -33.79 -13.00 -16.70
N ALA A 320 -33.47 -11.96 -15.89
CA ALA A 320 -33.77 -11.48 -14.50
C ALA A 320 -34.06 -12.32 -13.21
N GLY A 321 -33.60 -11.77 -12.06
CA GLY A 321 -34.10 -11.94 -10.66
C GLY A 321 -33.07 -11.53 -9.57
N GLY A 322 -33.42 -10.77 -8.49
CA GLY A 322 -32.46 -10.03 -7.60
C GLY A 322 -32.56 -10.20 -6.04
N ARG A 323 -31.90 -9.27 -5.28
CA ARG A 323 -31.87 -8.94 -3.80
C ARG A 323 -30.57 -9.33 -2.99
N GLN A 324 -29.71 -8.39 -2.52
CA GLN A 324 -29.60 -7.57 -1.25
C GLN A 324 -29.08 -8.33 0.02
N GLY A 325 -28.16 -7.89 0.91
CA GLY A 325 -27.32 -6.69 1.12
C GLY A 325 -26.42 -6.75 2.41
N SER A 326 -25.49 -5.80 2.64
CA SER A 326 -24.88 -5.39 3.95
C SER A 326 -23.90 -4.19 3.81
N PRO A 327 -23.59 -3.42 4.89
CA PRO A 327 -23.61 -1.95 4.83
C PRO A 327 -22.27 -1.26 5.11
N TRP A 328 -21.91 -0.28 4.25
CA TRP A 328 -21.49 1.11 4.57
C TRP A 328 -21.06 1.78 3.26
N PRO A 329 -21.59 2.97 2.93
CA PRO A 329 -21.42 3.56 1.61
C PRO A 329 -20.08 4.28 1.51
N ALA A 330 -19.28 3.92 0.50
CA ALA A 330 -18.25 4.80 -0.01
C ALA A 330 -18.94 6.00 -0.69
N LEU A 331 -19.24 7.04 0.07
CA LEU A 331 -19.65 8.33 -0.46
C LEU A 331 -18.40 9.10 -0.90
N THR A 332 -17.94 8.83 -2.11
CA THR A 332 -17.07 9.76 -2.84
C THR A 332 -17.88 10.40 -3.95
N SER A 333 -18.51 11.53 -3.63
CA SER A 333 -19.17 12.41 -4.59
C SER A 333 -18.12 13.16 -5.39
N THR A 334 -17.44 12.45 -6.29
CA THR A 334 -16.67 13.04 -7.39
C THR A 334 -16.95 12.20 -8.62
N LEU A 335 -17.38 12.86 -9.70
CA LEU A 335 -17.86 12.29 -10.96
C LEU A 335 -17.24 10.91 -11.28
N PRO A 336 -18.04 9.85 -11.48
CA PRO A 336 -17.51 8.66 -12.11
C PRO A 336 -16.94 9.08 -13.49
N PRO A 337 -15.75 8.60 -13.89
CA PRO A 337 -15.08 9.01 -15.13
C PRO A 337 -15.95 8.81 -16.39
N GLY A 338 -17.01 8.01 -16.31
CA GLY A 338 -18.01 7.84 -17.37
C GLY A 338 -18.89 9.07 -17.66
N SER A 339 -19.04 10.04 -16.76
CA SER A 339 -19.90 11.22 -17.02
C SER A 339 -19.29 12.17 -18.04
N LEU A 340 -17.99 12.47 -17.90
CA LEU A 340 -17.31 13.45 -18.75
C LEU A 340 -16.87 12.88 -20.11
N SER A 341 -16.53 11.58 -20.15
CA SER A 341 -16.29 10.88 -21.42
C SER A 341 -17.56 10.81 -22.27
N VAL A 342 -18.71 10.50 -21.67
CA VAL A 342 -20.02 10.50 -22.36
C VAL A 342 -20.38 11.89 -22.83
N ALA A 343 -20.12 12.92 -22.02
CA ALA A 343 -20.38 14.30 -22.38
C ALA A 343 -19.46 14.79 -23.52
N LEU A 344 -18.24 14.27 -23.64
CA LEU A 344 -17.35 14.53 -24.79
C LEU A 344 -17.83 13.80 -26.05
N ASP A 345 -18.27 12.56 -25.94
CA ASP A 345 -18.80 11.80 -27.09
C ASP A 345 -20.08 12.44 -27.64
N LYS A 346 -20.95 12.96 -26.75
CA LYS A 346 -22.12 13.76 -27.15
C LYS A 346 -21.73 15.03 -27.89
N LEU A 347 -20.70 15.75 -27.43
CA LEU A 347 -20.18 16.95 -28.12
C LEU A 347 -19.60 16.59 -29.49
N ARG A 348 -18.82 15.50 -29.59
CA ARG A 348 -18.21 15.04 -30.85
C ARG A 348 -19.25 14.58 -31.88
N ALA A 349 -20.33 13.96 -31.42
CA ALA A 349 -21.44 13.53 -32.27
C ALA A 349 -22.42 14.66 -32.63
N GLN A 350 -22.28 15.85 -32.04
CA GLN A 350 -23.22 16.96 -32.21
C GLN A 350 -23.11 17.55 -33.63
N LYS A 351 -24.14 17.33 -34.44
CA LYS A 351 -24.35 18.04 -35.71
C LYS A 351 -25.06 19.37 -35.42
N SER A 352 -24.30 20.38 -34.98
CA SER A 352 -24.79 21.75 -34.80
C SER A 352 -24.60 22.60 -36.06
N ASP A 353 -25.43 23.64 -36.20
CA ASP A 353 -25.25 24.71 -37.17
C ASP A 353 -23.81 25.28 -37.06
N PRO A 354 -23.07 25.48 -38.17
CA PRO A 354 -21.75 26.11 -38.16
C PRO A 354 -21.72 27.48 -37.46
N GLU A 355 -22.85 28.19 -37.41
CA GLU A 355 -22.98 29.50 -36.76
C GLU A 355 -23.51 29.42 -35.32
N HIS A 356 -23.71 28.22 -34.77
CA HIS A 356 -24.19 28.08 -33.40
C HIS A 356 -23.16 28.61 -32.38
N PRO A 357 -23.53 29.48 -31.40
CA PRO A 357 -22.58 30.02 -30.42
C PRO A 357 -21.81 28.97 -29.62
N GLY A 358 -22.42 27.80 -29.36
CA GLY A 358 -21.77 26.66 -28.70
C GLY A 358 -20.82 25.84 -29.60
N ARG A 359 -20.58 26.25 -30.85
CA ARG A 359 -19.74 25.52 -31.83
C ARG A 359 -18.27 25.52 -31.43
N LEU A 360 -17.78 26.60 -30.83
CA LEU A 360 -16.40 26.68 -30.34
C LEU A 360 -16.06 25.54 -29.36
N VAL A 361 -17.01 25.19 -28.49
CA VAL A 361 -16.87 24.07 -27.53
C VAL A 361 -16.80 22.72 -28.24
N VAL A 362 -17.56 22.53 -29.32
CA VAL A 362 -17.51 21.32 -30.15
C VAL A 362 -16.16 21.21 -30.87
N GLU A 363 -15.65 22.30 -31.45
CA GLU A 363 -14.33 22.30 -32.10
C GLU A 363 -13.20 22.03 -31.10
N ALA A 364 -13.31 22.52 -29.86
CA ALA A 364 -12.40 22.16 -28.77
C ALA A 364 -12.47 20.66 -28.43
N ALA A 365 -13.66 20.06 -28.38
CA ALA A 365 -13.83 18.62 -28.14
C ALA A 365 -13.27 17.74 -29.27
N LEU A 366 -13.22 18.27 -30.50
CA LEU A 366 -12.64 17.63 -31.68
C LEU A 366 -11.12 17.87 -31.82
N GLY A 367 -10.57 18.90 -31.15
CA GLY A 367 -9.17 19.30 -31.28
C GLY A 367 -8.84 20.11 -32.55
N ASN A 368 -9.85 20.70 -33.18
CA ASN A 368 -9.70 21.46 -34.41
C ASN A 368 -9.26 22.91 -34.15
N VAL A 369 -7.97 23.10 -33.86
CA VAL A 369 -7.39 24.41 -33.53
C VAL A 369 -7.63 25.45 -34.64
N ALA A 370 -7.53 25.05 -35.91
CA ALA A 370 -7.71 25.97 -37.04
C ALA A 370 -9.15 26.51 -37.14
N ARG A 371 -10.16 25.66 -36.92
CA ARG A 371 -11.57 26.07 -36.93
C ARG A 371 -11.91 26.89 -35.70
N ALA A 372 -11.39 26.51 -34.53
CA ALA A 372 -11.54 27.30 -33.32
C ALA A 372 -10.95 28.71 -33.51
N LEU A 373 -9.78 28.84 -34.16
CA LEU A 373 -9.18 30.14 -34.46
C LEU A 373 -10.02 30.99 -35.42
N ASP A 374 -10.59 30.39 -36.47
CA ASP A 374 -11.50 31.09 -37.39
C ASP A 374 -12.75 31.59 -36.67
N LEU A 375 -13.37 30.75 -35.83
CA LEU A 375 -14.52 31.14 -35.00
C LEU A 375 -14.19 32.28 -34.04
N LEU A 376 -13.03 32.23 -33.37
CA LEU A 376 -12.57 33.29 -32.46
C LEU A 376 -12.27 34.61 -33.18
N ARG A 377 -11.85 34.58 -34.45
CA ARG A 377 -11.64 35.80 -35.25
C ARG A 377 -12.94 36.43 -35.68
N ARG A 378 -13.96 35.62 -36.00
CA ARG A 378 -15.28 36.12 -36.44
C ARG A 378 -16.13 36.61 -35.26
N HIS A 379 -16.07 35.90 -34.14
CA HIS A 379 -16.91 36.13 -32.96
C HIS A 379 -16.09 36.12 -31.65
N PRO A 380 -15.14 37.06 -31.47
CA PRO A 380 -14.32 37.12 -30.25
C PRO A 380 -15.16 37.31 -28.98
N GLU A 381 -16.32 37.95 -29.08
CA GLU A 381 -17.27 38.17 -27.99
C GLU A 381 -17.92 36.88 -27.46
N GLN A 382 -17.84 35.77 -28.21
CA GLN A 382 -18.49 34.50 -27.87
C GLN A 382 -17.52 33.46 -27.29
N VAL A 383 -16.28 33.84 -26.98
CA VAL A 383 -15.22 32.94 -26.47
C VAL A 383 -15.65 32.15 -25.22
N ASP A 384 -16.50 32.74 -24.38
CA ASP A 384 -16.96 32.19 -23.11
C ASP A 384 -18.31 31.46 -23.20
N THR A 385 -18.84 31.30 -24.42
CA THR A 385 -20.13 30.64 -24.62
C THR A 385 -20.07 29.18 -24.15
N LYS A 386 -21.05 28.79 -23.33
CA LYS A 386 -21.16 27.43 -22.82
C LYS A 386 -21.95 26.54 -23.77
N ASN A 387 -21.54 25.28 -23.89
CA ASN A 387 -22.31 24.20 -24.50
C ASN A 387 -22.33 23.01 -23.55
N GLN A 388 -23.53 22.52 -23.20
CA GLN A 388 -23.72 21.51 -22.15
C GLN A 388 -22.99 21.90 -20.85
N GLY A 389 -23.23 23.13 -20.38
CA GLY A 389 -22.68 23.66 -19.12
C GLY A 389 -21.21 24.08 -19.14
N ARG A 390 -20.48 23.85 -20.25
CA ARG A 390 -19.01 23.95 -20.29
C ARG A 390 -18.50 24.94 -21.34
N THR A 391 -17.43 25.66 -21.03
CA THR A 391 -16.72 26.54 -21.96
C THR A 391 -15.71 25.77 -22.80
N ALA A 392 -15.27 26.37 -23.91
CA ALA A 392 -14.22 25.79 -24.75
C ALA A 392 -12.90 25.65 -23.99
N LEU A 393 -12.60 26.58 -23.07
CA LEU A 393 -11.40 26.55 -22.24
C LEU A 393 -11.39 25.35 -21.28
N GLN A 394 -12.51 25.05 -20.62
CA GLN A 394 -12.64 23.88 -19.75
C GLN A 394 -12.44 22.57 -20.52
N VAL A 395 -13.04 22.43 -21.71
CA VAL A 395 -12.88 21.23 -22.55
C VAL A 395 -11.44 21.09 -23.06
N ALA A 396 -10.83 22.17 -23.55
CA ALA A 396 -9.45 22.16 -24.02
C ALA A 396 -8.46 21.83 -22.89
N ALA A 397 -8.71 22.34 -21.67
CA ALA A 397 -7.92 22.06 -20.48
C ALA A 397 -7.95 20.58 -20.08
N TYR A 398 -9.13 19.95 -20.10
CA TYR A 398 -9.28 18.51 -19.81
C TYR A 398 -8.58 17.62 -20.84
N LEU A 399 -8.65 18.00 -22.12
CA LEU A 399 -8.02 17.25 -23.22
C LEU A 399 -6.51 17.51 -23.36
N GLY A 400 -5.96 18.48 -22.63
CA GLY A 400 -4.53 18.81 -22.70
C GLY A 400 -4.12 19.56 -23.95
N GLN A 401 -5.06 20.23 -24.62
CA GLN A 401 -4.79 20.95 -25.88
C GLN A 401 -4.13 22.31 -25.59
N VAL A 402 -2.85 22.28 -25.21
CA VAL A 402 -2.10 23.46 -24.72
C VAL A 402 -2.15 24.64 -25.70
N GLU A 403 -1.97 24.40 -27.01
CA GLU A 403 -2.07 25.44 -28.03
C GLU A 403 -3.45 26.10 -28.07
N LEU A 404 -4.52 25.29 -27.98
CA LEU A 404 -5.88 25.82 -27.96
C LEU A 404 -6.17 26.58 -26.67
N VAL A 405 -5.68 26.09 -25.52
CA VAL A 405 -5.75 26.81 -24.24
C VAL A 405 -5.07 28.18 -24.37
N ARG A 406 -3.86 28.26 -24.94
CA ARG A 406 -3.16 29.53 -25.17
C ARG A 406 -3.95 30.48 -26.07
N LEU A 407 -4.51 29.97 -27.17
CA LEU A 407 -5.30 30.76 -28.10
C LEU A 407 -6.58 31.32 -27.46
N LEU A 408 -7.30 30.49 -26.70
CA LEU A 408 -8.51 30.92 -25.99
C LEU A 408 -8.17 32.01 -24.96
N LEU A 409 -7.09 31.85 -24.21
CA LEU A 409 -6.63 32.87 -23.25
C LEU A 409 -6.19 34.17 -23.95
N GLN A 410 -5.51 34.09 -25.10
CA GLN A 410 -5.17 35.26 -25.92
C GLN A 410 -6.43 35.98 -26.45
N ALA A 411 -7.48 35.23 -26.74
CA ALA A 411 -8.81 35.76 -27.09
C ALA A 411 -9.62 36.26 -25.88
N ARG A 412 -8.98 36.40 -24.71
CA ARG A 412 -9.57 36.87 -23.44
C ARG A 412 -10.66 35.95 -22.89
N ALA A 413 -10.57 34.64 -23.11
CA ALA A 413 -11.39 33.66 -22.41
C ALA A 413 -11.26 33.83 -20.89
N SER A 414 -12.39 33.85 -20.19
CA SER A 414 -12.41 33.98 -18.73
C SER A 414 -11.97 32.67 -18.06
N VAL A 415 -10.99 32.77 -17.14
CA VAL A 415 -10.47 31.64 -16.36
C VAL A 415 -11.33 31.28 -15.15
N ASP A 416 -12.24 32.17 -14.75
CA ASP A 416 -13.03 32.07 -13.52
C ASP A 416 -14.45 31.51 -13.76
N LEU A 417 -14.79 31.19 -15.01
CA LEU A 417 -16.08 30.61 -15.32
C LEU A 417 -16.21 29.19 -14.77
N LEU A 418 -17.34 28.97 -14.11
CA LEU A 418 -17.68 27.72 -13.43
C LEU A 418 -18.67 26.92 -14.28
N ASP A 419 -18.55 25.59 -14.31
CA ASP A 419 -19.63 24.72 -14.78
C ASP A 419 -20.75 24.59 -13.72
N ASP A 420 -21.73 23.72 -13.97
CA ASP A 420 -22.88 23.51 -13.09
C ASP A 420 -22.48 22.89 -11.73
N GLU A 421 -21.32 22.21 -11.67
CA GLU A 421 -20.73 21.65 -10.46
C GLU A 421 -19.72 22.61 -9.78
N GLY A 422 -19.55 23.82 -10.30
CA GLY A 422 -18.63 24.82 -9.76
C GLY A 422 -17.17 24.64 -10.20
N ASN A 423 -16.86 23.77 -11.15
CA ASN A 423 -15.49 23.50 -11.59
C ASN A 423 -14.97 24.60 -12.54
N THR A 424 -13.77 25.10 -12.27
CA THR A 424 -13.02 25.99 -13.17
C THR A 424 -12.23 25.22 -14.23
N ALA A 425 -11.65 25.92 -15.22
CA ALA A 425 -10.73 25.29 -16.18
C ALA A 425 -9.55 24.56 -15.52
N LEU A 426 -9.08 25.02 -14.35
CA LEU A 426 -8.02 24.37 -13.58
C LEU A 426 -8.46 23.00 -13.02
N HIS A 427 -9.71 22.88 -12.57
CA HIS A 427 -10.28 21.60 -12.13
C HIS A 427 -10.35 20.60 -13.31
N TYR A 428 -10.70 21.08 -14.50
CA TYR A 428 -10.72 20.26 -15.72
C TYR A 428 -9.31 19.79 -16.11
N ALA A 429 -8.30 20.66 -16.06
CA ALA A 429 -6.91 20.27 -16.29
C ALA A 429 -6.43 19.21 -15.27
N ALA A 430 -6.79 19.37 -14.00
CA ALA A 430 -6.49 18.38 -12.97
C ALA A 430 -7.22 17.06 -13.20
N LEU A 431 -8.50 17.10 -13.57
CA LEU A 431 -9.29 15.91 -13.85
C LEU A 431 -8.79 15.14 -15.10
N GLY A 432 -8.26 15.86 -16.09
CA GLY A 432 -7.70 15.30 -17.31
C GLY A 432 -6.24 14.84 -17.21
N ASN A 433 -5.61 14.96 -16.04
CA ASN A 433 -4.17 14.71 -15.83
C ASN A 433 -3.25 15.54 -16.75
N GLN A 434 -3.48 16.85 -16.84
CA GLN A 434 -2.80 17.74 -17.80
C GLN A 434 -1.88 18.75 -17.09
N PRO A 435 -0.61 18.40 -16.79
CA PRO A 435 0.31 19.29 -16.07
C PRO A 435 0.68 20.54 -16.88
N GLU A 436 0.89 20.44 -18.19
CA GLU A 436 1.22 21.61 -19.02
C GLU A 436 0.04 22.59 -19.15
N ALA A 437 -1.17 22.08 -19.35
CA ALA A 437 -2.38 22.91 -19.34
C ALA A 437 -2.55 23.62 -17.98
N THR A 438 -2.30 22.90 -16.88
CA THR A 438 -2.28 23.45 -15.51
C THR A 438 -1.29 24.62 -15.41
N ARG A 439 -0.05 24.48 -15.91
CA ARG A 439 0.97 25.56 -15.90
C ARG A 439 0.51 26.78 -16.68
N VAL A 440 -0.07 26.58 -17.87
CA VAL A 440 -0.54 27.69 -18.72
C VAL A 440 -1.69 28.44 -18.05
N LEU A 441 -2.68 27.73 -17.52
CA LEU A 441 -3.82 28.33 -16.82
C LEU A 441 -3.40 29.14 -15.59
N LEU A 442 -2.48 28.61 -14.78
CA LEU A 442 -1.95 29.34 -13.62
C LEU A 442 -1.13 30.57 -14.01
N SER A 443 -0.39 30.49 -15.12
CA SER A 443 0.36 31.64 -15.65
C SER A 443 -0.55 32.73 -16.22
N ALA A 444 -1.79 32.39 -16.56
CA ALA A 444 -2.82 33.32 -17.01
C ALA A 444 -3.63 33.94 -15.86
N GLY A 445 -3.24 33.70 -14.60
CA GLY A 445 -3.88 34.31 -13.43
C GLY A 445 -5.10 33.54 -12.88
N CYS A 446 -5.30 32.28 -13.30
CA CYS A 446 -6.34 31.43 -12.70
C CYS A 446 -6.09 31.25 -11.20
N GLY A 447 -7.12 31.40 -10.37
CA GLY A 447 -7.04 31.20 -8.93
C GLY A 447 -6.63 29.76 -8.59
N VAL A 448 -5.39 29.57 -8.12
CA VAL A 448 -4.83 28.24 -7.78
C VAL A 448 -5.66 27.50 -6.73
N ASP A 449 -6.27 28.25 -5.82
CA ASP A 449 -7.05 27.75 -4.68
C ASP A 449 -8.57 27.88 -4.91
N ALA A 450 -9.00 28.05 -6.17
CA ALA A 450 -10.42 28.08 -6.51
C ALA A 450 -11.11 26.78 -6.06
N ARG A 451 -12.34 26.90 -5.55
CA ARG A 451 -13.09 25.80 -4.94
C ARG A 451 -14.38 25.56 -5.71
N ASN A 452 -14.64 24.31 -6.05
CA ASN A 452 -15.88 23.91 -6.72
C ASN A 452 -17.08 23.77 -5.76
N GLY A 453 -18.20 23.23 -6.26
CA GLY A 453 -19.43 23.05 -5.48
C GLY A 453 -19.29 22.13 -4.26
N THR A 454 -18.34 21.17 -4.27
CA THR A 454 -17.98 20.34 -3.10
C THR A 454 -16.91 21.00 -2.24
N ARG A 455 -16.66 22.28 -2.46
CA ARG A 455 -15.57 23.07 -1.90
C ARG A 455 -14.19 22.43 -2.12
N SER A 456 -14.01 21.57 -3.11
CA SER A 456 -12.74 20.93 -3.44
C SER A 456 -11.92 21.84 -4.35
N THR A 457 -10.60 21.86 -4.18
CA THR A 457 -9.68 22.57 -5.09
C THR A 457 -9.20 21.65 -6.21
N ALA A 458 -8.55 22.20 -7.24
CA ALA A 458 -7.89 21.41 -8.27
C ALA A 458 -6.85 20.42 -7.69
N LEU A 459 -6.21 20.77 -6.57
CA LEU A 459 -5.30 19.88 -5.86
C LEU A 459 -6.03 18.64 -5.30
N HIS A 460 -7.21 18.80 -4.70
CA HIS A 460 -8.00 17.65 -4.22
C HIS A 460 -8.32 16.68 -5.36
N VAL A 461 -8.74 17.22 -6.52
CA VAL A 461 -9.07 16.42 -7.71
C VAL A 461 -7.84 15.64 -8.19
N ALA A 462 -6.69 16.30 -8.31
CA ALA A 462 -5.45 15.65 -8.72
C ALA A 462 -5.00 14.55 -7.73
N VAL A 463 -5.09 14.84 -6.43
CA VAL A 463 -4.73 13.90 -5.36
C VAL A 463 -5.62 12.66 -5.37
N GLN A 464 -6.94 12.84 -5.41
CA GLN A 464 -7.90 11.74 -5.36
C GLN A 464 -7.79 10.81 -6.59
N ARG A 465 -7.31 11.34 -7.72
CA ARG A 465 -7.06 10.57 -8.94
C ARG A 465 -5.65 9.97 -9.02
N GLY A 466 -4.74 10.33 -8.11
CA GLY A 466 -3.37 9.83 -8.12
C GLY A 466 -2.46 10.51 -9.17
N PHE A 467 -2.80 11.72 -9.63
CA PHE A 467 -2.06 12.41 -10.68
C PHE A 467 -0.87 13.22 -10.14
N LEU A 468 0.23 12.51 -9.86
CA LEU A 468 1.43 13.06 -9.21
C LEU A 468 2.00 14.31 -9.88
N GLU A 469 2.11 14.34 -11.21
CA GLU A 469 2.75 15.46 -11.92
C GLU A 469 1.90 16.74 -11.87
N VAL A 470 0.57 16.61 -11.84
CA VAL A 470 -0.33 17.74 -11.60
C VAL A 470 -0.20 18.23 -10.16
N VAL A 471 -0.11 17.32 -9.18
CA VAL A 471 0.12 17.67 -7.77
C VAL A 471 1.42 18.48 -7.61
N LYS A 472 2.53 17.99 -8.17
CA LYS A 472 3.82 18.71 -8.15
C LYS A 472 3.70 20.10 -8.76
N THR A 473 3.08 20.19 -9.95
CA THR A 473 2.87 21.45 -10.65
C THR A 473 2.07 22.46 -9.82
N LEU A 474 1.00 22.02 -9.15
CA LEU A 474 0.20 22.88 -8.27
C LEU A 474 1.00 23.34 -7.05
N CYS A 475 1.76 22.44 -6.43
CA CYS A 475 2.61 22.76 -5.27
C CYS A 475 3.74 23.75 -5.63
N GLU A 476 4.40 23.57 -6.78
CA GLU A 476 5.42 24.49 -7.31
C GLU A 476 4.87 25.90 -7.56
N ARG A 477 3.57 26.02 -7.82
CA ARG A 477 2.88 27.30 -8.03
C ARG A 477 2.27 27.88 -6.75
N GLY A 478 2.60 27.31 -5.58
CA GLY A 478 2.24 27.86 -4.28
C GLY A 478 0.77 27.69 -3.90
N CYS A 479 0.12 26.60 -4.33
CA CYS A 479 -1.24 26.30 -3.86
C CYS A 479 -1.29 26.08 -2.34
N ASP A 480 -2.39 26.45 -1.70
CA ASP A 480 -2.62 26.13 -0.29
C ASP A 480 -2.99 24.65 -0.14
N VAL A 481 -2.02 23.87 0.35
CA VAL A 481 -2.12 22.43 0.57
C VAL A 481 -2.99 22.06 1.78
N ASN A 482 -3.48 23.04 2.55
CA ASN A 482 -4.22 22.82 3.80
C ASN A 482 -5.71 23.11 3.67
N LEU A 483 -6.17 23.60 2.52
CA LEU A 483 -7.57 23.94 2.34
C LEU A 483 -8.43 22.69 2.54
N PRO A 484 -9.38 22.69 3.49
CA PRO A 484 -10.32 21.56 3.66
C PRO A 484 -11.25 21.46 2.46
N ASP A 485 -11.91 20.35 2.16
CA ASP A 485 -13.06 20.26 1.26
C ASP A 485 -14.41 20.42 2.01
N ALA A 486 -15.54 20.02 1.42
CA ALA A 486 -16.85 20.03 2.10
C ALA A 486 -16.94 19.05 3.30
N HIS A 487 -16.12 18.02 3.35
CA HIS A 487 -16.01 17.07 4.46
C HIS A 487 -14.94 17.47 5.47
N ALA A 488 -14.36 18.66 5.32
CA ALA A 488 -13.19 19.12 6.02
C ALA A 488 -11.94 18.23 5.83
N ASP A 489 -11.92 17.41 4.79
CA ASP A 489 -10.71 16.66 4.41
C ASP A 489 -9.77 17.61 3.68
N THR A 490 -8.52 17.71 4.14
CA THR A 490 -7.45 18.39 3.42
C THR A 490 -6.95 17.50 2.26
N PRO A 491 -6.19 18.03 1.28
CA PRO A 491 -5.56 17.21 0.24
C PRO A 491 -4.77 16.02 0.82
N LEU A 492 -4.11 16.19 1.96
CA LEU A 492 -3.39 15.10 2.62
C LEU A 492 -4.35 14.01 3.17
N HIS A 493 -5.53 14.36 3.66
CA HIS A 493 -6.57 13.38 4.01
C HIS A 493 -7.01 12.58 2.78
N SER A 494 -7.24 13.26 1.65
CA SER A 494 -7.60 12.61 0.39
C SER A 494 -6.50 11.68 -0.12
N ALA A 495 -5.22 12.08 0.00
CA ALA A 495 -4.07 11.26 -0.38
C ALA A 495 -3.99 9.97 0.45
N ILE A 496 -4.18 10.08 1.77
CA ILE A 496 -4.22 8.93 2.68
C ILE A 496 -5.39 7.99 2.34
N SER A 497 -6.56 8.54 1.99
CA SER A 497 -7.75 7.77 1.59
C SER A 497 -7.56 6.98 0.29
N ALA A 498 -6.74 7.47 -0.65
CA ALA A 498 -6.52 6.85 -1.95
C ALA A 498 -5.67 5.55 -1.89
N GLY A 499 -5.06 5.25 -0.73
CA GLY A 499 -4.34 4.00 -0.47
C GLY A 499 -2.94 3.95 -1.10
N ALA A 500 -2.39 2.75 -1.29
CA ALA A 500 -0.98 2.53 -1.61
C ALA A 500 -0.49 3.27 -2.88
N GLY A 501 -1.37 3.46 -3.88
CA GLY A 501 -1.07 4.18 -5.12
C GLY A 501 -0.80 5.68 -4.96
N ALA A 502 -1.12 6.27 -3.80
CA ALA A 502 -0.91 7.68 -3.51
C ALA A 502 0.30 7.94 -2.59
N SER A 503 1.15 6.94 -2.31
CA SER A 503 2.30 7.09 -1.41
C SER A 503 3.26 8.22 -1.86
N SER A 504 3.53 8.33 -3.17
CA SER A 504 4.37 9.40 -3.72
C SER A 504 3.73 10.79 -3.58
N ILE A 505 2.39 10.87 -3.56
CA ILE A 505 1.67 12.12 -3.33
C ILE A 505 1.77 12.52 -1.86
N VAL A 506 1.65 11.55 -0.94
CA VAL A 506 1.89 11.79 0.49
C VAL A 506 3.30 12.31 0.71
N GLU A 507 4.31 11.75 0.04
CA GLU A 507 5.69 12.28 0.10
C GLU A 507 5.75 13.74 -0.34
N VAL A 508 5.26 14.06 -1.54
CA VAL A 508 5.29 15.44 -2.04
C VAL A 508 4.57 16.40 -1.09
N LEU A 509 3.34 16.10 -0.68
CA LEU A 509 2.54 16.98 0.18
C LEU A 509 3.17 17.16 1.57
N THR A 510 3.75 16.10 2.14
CA THR A 510 4.39 16.19 3.47
C THR A 510 5.73 16.92 3.44
N GLU A 511 6.37 17.09 2.28
CA GLU A 511 7.59 17.90 2.15
C GLU A 511 7.29 19.40 1.93
N VAL A 512 6.06 19.78 1.55
CA VAL A 512 5.70 21.19 1.34
C VAL A 512 5.91 22.02 2.62
N PRO A 513 6.57 23.20 2.53
CA PRO A 513 6.65 24.14 3.64
C PRO A 513 5.26 24.63 4.07
N GLY A 514 4.94 24.58 5.36
CA GLY A 514 3.65 25.06 5.87
C GLY A 514 2.49 24.06 5.80
N ILE A 515 2.74 22.79 5.46
CA ILE A 515 1.74 21.72 5.64
C ILE A 515 1.31 21.61 7.11
N ASP A 516 0.00 21.69 7.36
CA ASP A 516 -0.62 21.50 8.66
C ASP A 516 -0.98 20.03 8.85
N VAL A 517 -0.14 19.33 9.62
CA VAL A 517 -0.36 17.93 9.98
C VAL A 517 -1.31 17.74 11.17
N THR A 518 -1.79 18.83 11.78
CA THR A 518 -2.68 18.82 12.95
C THR A 518 -4.16 18.93 12.60
N ALA A 519 -4.48 19.20 11.33
CA ALA A 519 -5.84 19.34 10.82
C ALA A 519 -6.73 18.13 11.15
N THR A 520 -8.01 18.43 11.37
CA THR A 520 -9.07 17.44 11.62
C THR A 520 -10.19 17.57 10.62
N ASN A 521 -10.75 16.44 10.18
CA ASN A 521 -11.92 16.43 9.31
C ASN A 521 -13.25 16.53 10.06
N SER A 522 -14.36 16.51 9.33
CA SER A 522 -15.73 16.64 9.88
C SER A 522 -16.11 15.51 10.86
N GLN A 523 -15.41 14.38 10.81
CA GLN A 523 -15.59 13.25 11.73
C GLN A 523 -14.70 13.37 12.98
N GLY A 524 -13.94 14.47 13.13
CA GLY A 524 -13.00 14.69 14.22
C GLY A 524 -11.72 13.84 14.13
N PHE A 525 -11.44 13.24 12.96
CA PHE A 525 -10.20 12.50 12.76
C PHE A 525 -9.08 13.48 12.46
N THR A 526 -8.00 13.41 13.23
CA THR A 526 -6.71 14.00 12.81
C THR A 526 -6.14 13.20 11.63
N LEU A 527 -5.20 13.78 10.90
CA LEU A 527 -4.45 13.07 9.86
C LEU A 527 -3.83 11.76 10.35
N LEU A 528 -3.30 11.73 11.59
CA LEU A 528 -2.72 10.52 12.18
C LEU A 528 -3.78 9.46 12.48
N HIS A 529 -4.96 9.86 12.97
CA HIS A 529 -6.10 8.95 13.14
C HIS A 529 -6.51 8.34 11.80
N HIS A 530 -6.64 9.17 10.77
CA HIS A 530 -7.07 8.74 9.45
C HIS A 530 -6.04 7.82 8.78
N ALA A 531 -4.75 8.15 8.86
CA ALA A 531 -3.66 7.29 8.39
C ALA A 531 -3.65 5.94 9.10
N SER A 532 -3.93 5.94 10.41
CA SER A 532 -4.01 4.71 11.20
C SER A 532 -5.24 3.88 10.90
N LEU A 533 -6.38 4.51 10.60
CA LEU A 533 -7.60 3.84 10.13
C LEU A 533 -7.39 3.16 8.77
N LYS A 534 -6.66 3.82 7.85
CA LYS A 534 -6.40 3.34 6.49
C LYS A 534 -5.18 2.42 6.37
N GLY A 535 -4.38 2.27 7.42
CA GLY A 535 -3.17 1.42 7.40
C GLY A 535 -1.99 2.03 6.65
N HIS A 536 -1.96 3.36 6.46
CA HIS A 536 -0.97 4.02 5.61
C HIS A 536 0.34 4.29 6.37
N VAL A 537 1.22 3.29 6.44
CA VAL A 537 2.48 3.32 7.23
C VAL A 537 3.35 4.54 6.94
N LEU A 538 3.55 4.89 5.66
CA LEU A 538 4.38 6.02 5.26
C LEU A 538 3.84 7.36 5.79
N ALA A 539 2.52 7.58 5.68
CA ALA A 539 1.86 8.78 6.19
C ALA A 539 2.02 8.87 7.71
N VAL A 540 1.84 7.76 8.44
CA VAL A 540 2.05 7.70 9.90
C VAL A 540 3.48 8.14 10.25
N ARG A 541 4.51 7.59 9.58
CA ARG A 541 5.91 7.98 9.82
C ARG A 541 6.16 9.47 9.55
N LYS A 542 5.69 9.97 8.41
CA LYS A 542 5.87 11.39 8.02
C LYS A 542 5.15 12.35 8.97
N ILE A 543 3.94 12.02 9.39
CA ILE A 543 3.17 12.82 10.35
C ILE A 543 3.86 12.82 11.72
N LEU A 544 4.29 11.66 12.23
CA LEU A 544 4.99 11.57 13.52
C LEU A 544 6.32 12.32 13.52
N ALA A 545 7.04 12.32 12.40
CA ALA A 545 8.29 13.06 12.26
C ALA A 545 8.10 14.58 12.43
N ARG A 546 6.95 15.13 12.02
CA ARG A 546 6.63 16.56 12.16
C ARG A 546 5.84 16.90 13.44
N ALA A 547 4.97 16.00 13.89
CA ALA A 547 4.04 16.25 15.00
C ALA A 547 3.85 15.02 15.89
N ARG A 548 4.92 14.58 16.54
CA ARG A 548 4.91 13.42 17.47
C ARG A 548 3.88 13.56 18.60
N GLN A 549 3.57 14.78 19.04
CA GLN A 549 2.59 15.05 20.09
C GLN A 549 1.16 14.58 19.76
N LEU A 550 0.85 14.31 18.49
CA LEU A 550 -0.46 13.82 18.07
C LEU A 550 -0.69 12.33 18.36
N VAL A 551 0.36 11.60 18.77
CA VAL A 551 0.33 10.13 18.85
C VAL A 551 -0.77 9.59 19.77
N ASP A 552 -0.99 10.24 20.91
CA ASP A 552 -2.02 9.88 21.90
C ASP A 552 -3.20 10.85 21.91
N ALA A 553 -3.31 11.72 20.89
CA ALA A 553 -4.47 12.59 20.74
C ALA A 553 -5.73 11.73 20.64
N LYS A 554 -6.78 12.13 21.36
CA LYS A 554 -8.08 11.43 21.33
C LYS A 554 -9.02 12.20 20.43
N LYS A 555 -9.67 11.49 19.49
CA LYS A 555 -10.87 12.01 18.81
C LYS A 555 -12.04 12.06 19.79
N GLU A 556 -13.18 12.60 19.34
CA GLU A 556 -14.39 12.70 20.15
C GLU A 556 -14.69 11.42 20.95
N ASP A 557 -14.87 10.25 20.33
CA ASP A 557 -15.20 9.02 21.08
C ASP A 557 -14.08 8.45 21.98
N GLY A 558 -12.98 9.18 22.17
CA GLY A 558 -11.84 8.80 23.02
C GLY A 558 -10.83 7.87 22.33
N PHE A 559 -11.02 7.56 21.04
CA PHE A 559 -10.09 6.72 20.28
C PHE A 559 -8.82 7.50 19.96
N THR A 560 -7.66 6.85 20.10
CA THR A 560 -6.36 7.30 19.60
C THR A 560 -6.00 6.61 18.28
N ALA A 561 -4.90 7.04 17.65
CA ALA A 561 -4.33 6.38 16.48
C ALA A 561 -4.08 4.87 16.70
N LEU A 562 -3.56 4.50 17.88
CA LEU A 562 -3.29 3.10 18.24
C LEU A 562 -4.59 2.28 18.34
N HIS A 563 -5.69 2.85 18.87
CA HIS A 563 -6.98 2.16 18.89
C HIS A 563 -7.49 1.84 17.48
N LEU A 564 -7.34 2.77 16.53
CA LEU A 564 -7.80 2.58 15.15
C LEU A 564 -6.95 1.56 14.40
N ALA A 565 -5.63 1.60 14.57
CA ALA A 565 -4.74 0.57 14.05
C ALA A 565 -5.09 -0.80 14.64
N ALA A 566 -5.40 -0.84 15.94
CA ALA A 566 -5.79 -2.07 16.62
C ALA A 566 -7.15 -2.61 16.21
N LEU A 567 -8.12 -1.76 15.90
CA LEU A 567 -9.43 -2.18 15.43
C LEU A 567 -9.37 -2.81 14.02
N ASN A 568 -8.46 -2.33 13.15
CA ASN A 568 -8.43 -2.67 11.72
C ASN A 568 -7.27 -3.60 11.30
N ASN A 569 -6.58 -4.24 12.27
CA ASN A 569 -5.43 -5.12 12.04
C ASN A 569 -4.23 -4.48 11.30
N HIS A 570 -3.98 -3.19 11.49
CA HIS A 570 -2.84 -2.52 10.87
C HIS A 570 -1.59 -2.69 11.72
N ARG A 571 -1.03 -3.90 11.74
CA ARG A 571 0.09 -4.30 12.61
C ARG A 571 1.33 -3.43 12.42
N GLU A 572 1.70 -3.13 11.19
CA GLU A 572 2.87 -2.30 10.87
C GLU A 572 2.67 -0.86 11.36
N VAL A 573 1.45 -0.32 11.22
CA VAL A 573 1.13 1.01 11.77
C VAL A 573 1.22 1.01 13.29
N ALA A 574 0.61 0.03 13.96
CA ALA A 574 0.71 -0.09 15.42
C ALA A 574 2.17 -0.21 15.87
N GLN A 575 2.98 -0.96 15.10
CA GLN A 575 4.41 -1.09 15.37
C GLN A 575 5.16 0.25 15.32
N VAL A 576 4.86 1.09 14.32
CA VAL A 576 5.43 2.43 14.17
C VAL A 576 4.96 3.35 15.28
N LEU A 577 3.66 3.36 15.59
CA LEU A 577 3.11 4.18 16.68
C LEU A 577 3.80 3.87 18.02
N ILE A 578 4.05 2.59 18.30
CA ILE A 578 4.71 2.15 19.53
C ILE A 578 6.21 2.47 19.53
N ARG A 579 6.95 2.09 18.49
CA ARG A 579 8.42 2.23 18.49
C ARG A 579 8.90 3.65 18.22
N GLU A 580 8.28 4.31 17.25
CA GLU A 580 8.70 5.63 16.78
C GLU A 580 7.86 6.74 17.39
N GLY A 581 6.54 6.53 17.46
CA GLY A 581 5.63 7.47 18.11
C GLY A 581 5.77 7.51 19.63
N ARG A 582 6.23 6.39 20.25
CA ARG A 582 6.28 6.18 21.70
C ARG A 582 4.92 6.43 22.36
N CYS A 583 3.86 5.95 21.70
CA CYS A 583 2.49 6.07 22.20
C CYS A 583 2.28 5.34 23.52
N ASP A 584 1.34 5.81 24.33
CA ASP A 584 0.86 5.05 25.48
C ASP A 584 -0.03 3.89 25.01
N VAL A 585 0.44 2.66 25.28
CA VAL A 585 -0.26 1.42 24.93
C VAL A 585 -1.47 1.12 25.82
N ASN A 586 -1.60 1.82 26.94
CA ASN A 586 -2.65 1.62 27.95
C ASN A 586 -3.78 2.64 27.88
N VAL A 587 -3.78 3.52 26.88
CA VAL A 587 -4.83 4.54 26.72
C VAL A 587 -6.19 3.87 26.60
N ARG A 588 -7.21 4.45 27.23
CA ARG A 588 -8.59 3.98 27.18
C ARG A 588 -9.49 4.96 26.43
N ASN A 589 -10.41 4.44 25.62
CA ASN A 589 -11.46 5.21 24.95
C ASN A 589 -12.62 5.56 25.92
N ARG A 590 -13.71 6.19 25.42
CA ARG A 590 -14.87 6.55 26.27
C ARG A 590 -15.59 5.34 26.88
N LYS A 591 -15.52 4.16 26.23
CA LYS A 591 -16.02 2.88 26.76
C LYS A 591 -15.00 2.15 27.63
N LEU A 592 -13.97 2.87 28.06
CA LEU A 592 -12.86 2.36 28.84
C LEU A 592 -12.06 1.22 28.19
N GLN A 593 -12.24 0.97 26.89
CA GLN A 593 -11.54 -0.07 26.16
C GLN A 593 -10.12 0.39 25.81
N SER A 594 -9.13 -0.47 26.03
CA SER A 594 -7.75 -0.26 25.56
C SER A 594 -7.54 -0.81 24.13
N PRO A 595 -6.42 -0.48 23.45
CA PRO A 595 -6.09 -1.09 22.15
C PRO A 595 -6.06 -2.62 22.19
N LEU A 596 -5.65 -3.21 23.33
CA LEU A 596 -5.68 -4.66 23.52
C LEU A 596 -7.10 -5.22 23.47
N HIS A 597 -8.08 -4.56 24.10
CA HIS A 597 -9.49 -4.98 24.03
C HIS A 597 -9.98 -5.03 22.59
N LEU A 598 -9.68 -4.00 21.79
CA LEU A 598 -10.11 -3.94 20.39
C LEU A 598 -9.42 -5.00 19.52
N ALA A 599 -8.12 -5.22 19.72
CA ALA A 599 -7.37 -6.26 19.01
C ALA A 599 -7.92 -7.66 19.33
N VAL A 600 -8.23 -7.93 20.60
CA VAL A 600 -8.80 -9.21 21.04
C VAL A 600 -10.24 -9.37 20.55
N GLN A 601 -11.08 -8.33 20.62
CA GLN A 601 -12.47 -8.33 20.18
C GLN A 601 -12.64 -8.69 18.70
N GLN A 602 -11.64 -8.34 17.88
CA GLN A 602 -11.61 -8.60 16.44
C GLN A 602 -10.74 -9.82 16.07
N ALA A 603 -10.18 -10.52 17.05
CA ALA A 603 -9.30 -11.68 16.86
C ALA A 603 -8.03 -11.40 16.02
N HIS A 604 -7.40 -10.24 16.19
CA HIS A 604 -6.17 -9.87 15.49
C HIS A 604 -4.93 -10.49 16.15
N LEU A 605 -4.70 -11.77 15.84
CA LEU A 605 -3.69 -12.61 16.51
C LEU A 605 -2.25 -12.13 16.32
N GLY A 606 -1.96 -11.43 15.22
CA GLY A 606 -0.65 -10.79 15.03
C GLY A 606 -0.46 -9.59 15.95
N LEU A 607 -1.52 -8.88 16.30
CA LEU A 607 -1.41 -7.63 17.03
C LEU A 607 -1.38 -7.83 18.56
N VAL A 608 -2.07 -8.85 19.07
CA VAL A 608 -2.14 -9.14 20.51
C VAL A 608 -0.75 -9.34 21.14
N PRO A 609 0.14 -10.21 20.60
CA PRO A 609 1.50 -10.35 21.13
C PRO A 609 2.31 -9.06 21.04
N LEU A 610 2.13 -8.28 19.96
CA LEU A 610 2.85 -7.02 19.76
C LEU A 610 2.50 -5.99 20.84
N LEU A 611 1.22 -5.87 21.20
CA LEU A 611 0.76 -4.97 22.26
C LEU A 611 1.23 -5.43 23.65
N VAL A 612 1.22 -6.74 23.92
CA VAL A 612 1.70 -7.30 25.20
C VAL A 612 3.22 -7.13 25.33
N ASP A 613 3.98 -7.41 24.28
CA ASP A 613 5.43 -7.18 24.25
C ASP A 613 5.79 -5.70 24.45
N ALA A 614 4.91 -4.79 24.02
CA ALA A 614 5.03 -3.36 24.24
C ALA A 614 4.67 -2.90 25.67
N GLY A 615 4.27 -3.82 26.55
CA GLY A 615 3.99 -3.53 27.96
C GLY A 615 2.56 -3.06 28.25
N CYS A 616 1.58 -3.46 27.43
CA CYS A 616 0.18 -3.18 27.77
C CYS A 616 -0.29 -3.97 29.01
N SER A 617 -1.16 -3.36 29.81
CA SER A 617 -1.77 -3.96 30.98
C SER A 617 -2.85 -4.94 30.56
N VAL A 618 -2.53 -6.23 30.68
CA VAL A 618 -3.41 -7.36 30.32
C VAL A 618 -4.68 -7.44 31.18
N ASN A 619 -4.67 -6.83 32.36
CA ASN A 619 -5.78 -6.80 33.33
C ASN A 619 -6.58 -5.49 33.30
N THR A 620 -6.37 -4.65 32.30
CA THR A 620 -7.23 -3.46 32.13
C THR A 620 -8.67 -3.93 31.91
N GLU A 621 -9.61 -3.28 32.58
CA GLU A 621 -11.04 -3.50 32.45
C GLU A 621 -11.67 -2.52 31.44
N ASP A 622 -12.82 -2.87 30.84
CA ASP A 622 -13.67 -1.93 30.10
C ASP A 622 -14.83 -1.40 30.96
N GLU A 623 -15.83 -0.78 30.34
CA GLU A 623 -17.01 -0.21 31.03
C GLU A 623 -17.85 -1.29 31.75
N GLU A 624 -17.87 -2.50 31.20
CA GLU A 624 -18.55 -3.67 31.77
C GLU A 624 -17.70 -4.42 32.81
N GLY A 625 -16.48 -3.95 33.08
CA GLY A 625 -15.52 -4.64 33.94
C GLY A 625 -14.90 -5.86 33.25
N ASP A 626 -15.11 -6.05 31.95
CA ASP A 626 -14.52 -7.14 31.19
C ASP A 626 -13.04 -6.81 30.91
N THR A 627 -12.14 -7.74 31.24
CA THR A 627 -10.74 -7.67 30.79
C THR A 627 -10.61 -8.23 29.38
N ALA A 628 -9.47 -8.00 28.72
CA ALA A 628 -9.18 -8.63 27.42
C ALA A 628 -9.35 -10.16 27.44
N LEU A 629 -9.07 -10.81 28.58
CA LEU A 629 -9.29 -12.24 28.79
C LEU A 629 -10.79 -12.61 28.76
N HIS A 630 -11.66 -11.80 29.37
CA HIS A 630 -13.12 -11.98 29.28
C HIS A 630 -13.60 -11.88 27.83
N VAL A 631 -13.16 -10.84 27.11
CA VAL A 631 -13.56 -10.58 25.72
C VAL A 631 -13.16 -11.75 24.80
N ALA A 632 -11.95 -12.29 24.96
CA ALA A 632 -11.46 -13.43 24.19
C ALA A 632 -12.39 -14.65 24.32
N LEU A 633 -12.80 -14.96 25.55
CA LEU A 633 -13.69 -16.08 25.83
C LEU A 633 -15.10 -15.79 25.35
N GLN A 634 -15.67 -14.60 25.55
CA GLN A 634 -17.07 -14.34 25.16
C GLN A 634 -17.31 -14.38 23.64
N ARG A 635 -16.38 -13.92 22.81
CA ARG A 635 -16.64 -13.69 21.37
C ARG A 635 -16.11 -14.76 20.44
N HIS A 636 -15.02 -15.44 20.81
CA HIS A 636 -14.27 -16.29 19.88
C HIS A 636 -14.19 -17.75 20.34
N GLN A 637 -15.06 -18.14 21.27
CA GLN A 637 -15.18 -19.50 21.81
C GLN A 637 -15.41 -20.57 20.73
N LEU A 638 -16.12 -20.24 19.65
CA LEU A 638 -16.48 -21.19 18.58
C LEU A 638 -15.64 -21.04 17.30
N LEU A 639 -14.70 -20.08 17.25
CA LEU A 639 -13.87 -19.85 16.07
C LEU A 639 -12.68 -20.81 16.07
N PRO A 640 -12.53 -21.71 15.08
CA PRO A 640 -11.37 -22.59 15.00
C PRO A 640 -10.08 -21.81 14.77
N LEU A 641 -9.02 -22.14 15.49
CA LEU A 641 -7.70 -21.54 15.26
C LEU A 641 -7.05 -22.23 14.05
N VAL A 642 -7.12 -21.59 12.88
CA VAL A 642 -6.47 -22.08 11.66
C VAL A 642 -5.14 -21.37 11.49
N ALA A 643 -4.03 -22.09 11.64
CA ALA A 643 -2.70 -21.59 11.32
C ALA A 643 -2.38 -21.93 9.86
N ASP A 644 -2.76 -21.04 8.94
CA ASP A 644 -2.42 -21.21 7.53
C ASP A 644 -0.92 -20.93 7.31
N ARG A 645 -0.20 -21.91 6.76
CA ARG A 645 1.25 -21.77 6.44
C ARG A 645 1.48 -21.17 5.05
N ALA A 646 0.41 -20.85 4.33
CA ALA A 646 0.46 -20.23 3.01
C ALA A 646 0.09 -18.73 3.08
N GLY A 647 1.10 -17.87 3.29
CA GLY A 647 1.01 -16.43 3.01
C GLY A 647 0.02 -15.58 3.82
N GLY A 648 -0.60 -16.11 4.88
CA GLY A 648 -1.46 -15.37 5.82
C GLY A 648 -0.69 -14.73 6.99
N ASP A 649 -1.35 -13.82 7.70
CA ASP A 649 -0.86 -13.14 8.93
C ASP A 649 -0.01 -14.11 9.79
N PRO A 650 1.27 -13.84 10.09
CA PRO A 650 2.12 -14.73 10.89
C PRO A 650 1.69 -14.82 12.36
N GLY A 651 0.73 -13.99 12.78
CA GLY A 651 0.19 -13.89 14.13
C GLY A 651 -0.25 -15.20 14.78
N PRO A 652 -1.10 -16.04 14.15
CA PRO A 652 -1.55 -17.31 14.73
C PRO A 652 -0.38 -18.27 14.99
N LEU A 653 0.59 -18.33 14.08
CA LEU A 653 1.80 -19.15 14.23
C LEU A 653 2.70 -18.63 15.36
N GLN A 654 2.86 -17.30 15.47
CA GLN A 654 3.64 -16.68 16.54
C GLN A 654 3.00 -16.96 17.92
N LEU A 655 1.68 -16.80 18.03
CA LEU A 655 0.92 -17.08 19.24
C LEU A 655 1.02 -18.55 19.65
N LEU A 656 0.82 -19.47 18.69
CA LEU A 656 0.94 -20.91 18.91
C LEU A 656 2.35 -21.33 19.33
N SER A 657 3.39 -20.77 18.70
CA SER A 657 4.78 -21.04 19.06
C SER A 657 5.07 -20.66 20.52
N ARG A 658 4.56 -19.52 20.98
CA ARG A 658 4.70 -19.08 22.39
C ARG A 658 3.94 -19.99 23.37
N LEU A 659 2.75 -20.44 22.99
CA LEU A 659 1.97 -21.41 23.77
C LEU A 659 2.67 -22.78 23.84
N GLN A 660 3.30 -23.22 22.76
CA GLN A 660 4.07 -24.48 22.70
C GLN A 660 5.37 -24.41 23.49
N ALA A 661 6.14 -23.32 23.38
CA ALA A 661 7.29 -23.05 24.25
C ALA A 661 6.85 -22.91 25.72
N SER A 662 5.59 -22.50 25.90
CA SER A 662 4.76 -22.58 27.10
C SER A 662 4.78 -23.93 27.80
N GLY A 663 4.99 -25.02 27.05
CA GLY A 663 4.83 -26.42 27.45
C GLY A 663 3.38 -26.88 27.58
N LEU A 664 2.43 -26.13 26.99
CA LEU A 664 1.08 -26.64 26.70
C LEU A 664 1.20 -27.58 25.50
N PRO A 665 0.51 -28.73 25.49
CA PRO A 665 0.46 -29.57 24.29
C PRO A 665 -0.02 -28.69 23.13
N GLY A 666 0.69 -28.74 22.00
CA GLY A 666 0.32 -28.02 20.79
C GLY A 666 -1.00 -28.56 20.25
N SER A 667 -2.10 -28.22 20.92
CA SER A 667 -3.41 -28.77 20.62
C SER A 667 -3.94 -28.04 19.40
N THR A 668 -3.92 -28.76 18.28
CA THR A 668 -4.60 -28.51 17.01
C THR A 668 -6.13 -28.35 17.13
N GLU A 669 -6.67 -28.12 18.33
CA GLU A 669 -8.10 -28.02 18.63
C GLU A 669 -8.47 -26.81 19.50
N LEU A 670 -7.52 -25.92 19.85
CA LEU A 670 -7.88 -24.69 20.56
C LEU A 670 -8.66 -23.76 19.62
N THR A 671 -9.70 -23.15 20.16
CA THR A 671 -10.40 -22.06 19.48
C THR A 671 -9.57 -20.79 19.57
N VAL A 672 -9.81 -19.84 18.68
CA VAL A 672 -9.11 -18.54 18.67
C VAL A 672 -9.23 -17.85 20.03
N GLY A 673 -10.43 -17.87 20.61
CA GLY A 673 -10.67 -17.34 21.95
C GLY A 673 -9.86 -18.05 23.03
N ALA A 674 -9.83 -19.38 23.03
CA ALA A 674 -9.07 -20.16 24.00
C ALA A 674 -7.55 -19.93 23.88
N ALA A 675 -7.01 -19.80 22.67
CA ALA A 675 -5.59 -19.55 22.44
C ALA A 675 -5.17 -18.15 22.92
N VAL A 676 -5.94 -17.12 22.57
CA VAL A 676 -5.71 -15.76 23.08
C VAL A 676 -5.83 -15.72 24.60
N ALA A 677 -6.85 -16.38 25.15
CA ALA A 677 -7.06 -16.44 26.60
C ALA A 677 -5.90 -17.13 27.35
N CYS A 678 -5.42 -18.26 26.83
CA CYS A 678 -4.24 -18.94 27.38
C CYS A 678 -2.98 -18.07 27.28
N PHE A 679 -2.78 -17.36 26.17
CA PHE A 679 -1.66 -16.44 26.01
C PHE A 679 -1.73 -15.31 27.03
N LEU A 680 -2.87 -14.65 27.18
CA LEU A 680 -3.05 -13.58 28.17
C LEU A 680 -2.82 -14.11 29.60
N ALA A 681 -3.29 -15.31 29.93
CA ALA A 681 -3.04 -15.94 31.23
C ALA A 681 -1.55 -16.24 31.47
N LEU A 682 -0.79 -16.65 30.45
CA LEU A 682 0.67 -16.82 30.54
C LEU A 682 1.41 -15.50 30.77
N GLU A 683 0.81 -14.39 30.35
CA GLU A 683 1.36 -13.03 30.49
C GLU A 683 0.81 -12.30 31.74
N GLY A 684 0.12 -13.03 32.63
CA GLY A 684 -0.30 -12.53 33.94
C GLY A 684 -1.74 -12.01 34.01
N ALA A 685 -2.60 -12.38 33.06
CA ALA A 685 -4.02 -12.07 33.16
C ALA A 685 -4.69 -12.83 34.32
N ASP A 686 -5.48 -12.14 35.13
CA ASP A 686 -6.19 -12.73 36.26
C ASP A 686 -7.39 -13.55 35.77
N ILE A 687 -7.29 -14.86 35.96
CA ILE A 687 -8.33 -15.83 35.58
C ILE A 687 -9.50 -15.87 36.57
N SER A 688 -9.34 -15.28 37.76
CA SER A 688 -10.33 -15.31 38.85
C SER A 688 -11.08 -13.99 39.06
N TYR A 689 -10.61 -12.90 38.43
CA TYR A 689 -11.27 -11.61 38.49
C TYR A 689 -12.69 -11.68 37.95
N ALA A 690 -13.68 -11.17 38.68
CA ALA A 690 -15.06 -11.12 38.24
C ALA A 690 -15.40 -9.72 37.70
N ASN A 691 -15.95 -9.66 36.49
CA ASN A 691 -16.46 -8.41 35.89
C ASN A 691 -17.66 -7.83 36.67
N HIS A 692 -18.20 -6.69 36.21
CA HIS A 692 -19.37 -6.06 36.85
C HIS A 692 -20.65 -6.92 36.82
N ARG A 693 -20.65 -8.02 36.04
CA ARG A 693 -21.73 -9.01 36.00
C ARG A 693 -21.49 -10.21 36.92
N GLY A 694 -20.42 -10.18 37.73
CA GLY A 694 -20.05 -11.25 38.65
C GLY A 694 -19.55 -12.53 37.96
N ARG A 695 -19.12 -12.46 36.69
CA ARG A 695 -18.60 -13.61 35.95
C ARG A 695 -17.10 -13.48 35.78
N SER A 696 -16.35 -14.48 36.22
CA SER A 696 -14.91 -14.57 35.99
C SER A 696 -14.58 -15.23 34.64
N PRO A 697 -13.33 -15.12 34.14
CA PRO A 697 -12.89 -15.85 32.96
C PRO A 697 -13.07 -17.37 33.10
N LEU A 698 -12.92 -17.91 34.32
CA LEU A 698 -13.20 -19.32 34.60
C LEU A 698 -14.70 -19.63 34.39
N ASP A 699 -15.60 -18.78 34.83
CA ASP A 699 -17.05 -18.99 34.62
C ASP A 699 -17.45 -18.93 33.13
N LEU A 700 -16.70 -18.18 32.33
CA LEU A 700 -16.93 -18.04 30.88
C LEU A 700 -16.32 -19.21 30.08
N ALA A 701 -15.36 -19.95 30.64
CA ALA A 701 -14.74 -21.10 29.99
C ALA A 701 -15.62 -22.35 30.15
N THR A 702 -16.56 -22.53 29.23
CA THR A 702 -17.56 -23.62 29.26
C THR A 702 -16.96 -25.02 29.06
N GLU A 703 -15.80 -25.12 28.41
CA GLU A 703 -15.13 -26.39 28.13
C GLU A 703 -14.09 -26.74 29.21
N GLY A 704 -14.20 -27.94 29.81
CA GLY A 704 -13.26 -28.41 30.84
C GLY A 704 -11.79 -28.45 30.42
N ARG A 705 -11.51 -28.61 29.11
CA ARG A 705 -10.13 -28.53 28.58
C ARG A 705 -9.58 -27.10 28.58
N VAL A 706 -10.41 -26.10 28.28
CA VAL A 706 -10.03 -24.68 28.27
C VAL A 706 -9.79 -24.21 29.71
N LEU A 707 -10.64 -24.63 30.65
CA LEU A 707 -10.44 -24.40 32.09
C LEU A 707 -9.09 -24.91 32.59
N LYS A 708 -8.76 -26.18 32.32
CA LYS A 708 -7.46 -26.77 32.70
C LYS A 708 -6.29 -26.06 32.03
N ALA A 709 -6.43 -25.68 30.77
CA ALA A 709 -5.39 -24.94 30.06
C ALA A 709 -5.15 -23.56 30.69
N LEU A 710 -6.20 -22.79 30.98
CA LEU A 710 -6.10 -21.49 31.64
C LEU A 710 -5.46 -21.57 33.03
N GLN A 711 -5.91 -22.54 33.85
CA GLN A 711 -5.33 -22.78 35.18
C GLN A 711 -3.84 -23.17 35.08
N GLY A 712 -3.49 -24.02 34.11
CA GLY A 712 -2.11 -24.40 33.84
C GLY A 712 -1.25 -23.23 33.37
N CYS A 713 -1.79 -22.33 32.53
CA CYS A 713 -1.10 -21.11 32.10
C CYS A 713 -0.82 -20.17 33.28
N ALA A 714 -1.85 -19.90 34.10
CA ALA A 714 -1.72 -19.03 35.26
C ALA A 714 -0.77 -19.60 36.33
N GLN A 715 -0.74 -20.92 36.50
CA GLN A 715 0.24 -21.58 37.37
C GLN A 715 1.68 -21.38 36.87
N ARG A 716 1.92 -21.56 35.57
CA ARG A 716 3.26 -21.37 34.99
C ARG A 716 3.75 -19.93 35.11
N PHE A 717 2.86 -18.95 34.97
CA PHE A 717 3.20 -17.55 35.24
C PHE A 717 3.68 -17.35 36.68
N ARG A 718 2.97 -17.93 37.66
CA ARG A 718 3.39 -17.90 39.08
C ARG A 718 4.72 -18.60 39.32
N GLU A 719 4.95 -19.76 38.71
CA GLU A 719 6.22 -20.50 38.79
C GLU A 719 7.39 -19.71 38.19
N ARG A 720 7.18 -19.01 37.07
CA ARG A 720 8.16 -18.10 36.47
C ARG A 720 8.53 -16.94 37.38
N GLN A 721 7.57 -16.42 38.16
CA GLN A 721 7.86 -15.41 39.18
C GLN A 721 8.58 -15.99 40.40
N ALA A 722 8.26 -17.22 40.80
CA ALA A 722 8.82 -17.87 41.98
C ALA A 722 10.24 -18.44 41.79
N GLY A 723 10.61 -18.87 40.57
CA GLY A 723 11.91 -19.49 40.26
C GLY A 723 13.10 -18.52 40.09
N GLY A 724 12.87 -17.20 40.16
CA GLY A 724 13.91 -16.17 40.07
C GLY A 724 14.45 -15.75 41.43
N GLY A 725 15.16 -16.65 42.13
CA GLY A 725 15.76 -16.36 43.43
C GLY A 725 17.14 -15.70 43.34
N GLY A 726 17.23 -14.40 43.68
CA GLY A 726 18.50 -13.76 44.08
C GLY A 726 19.01 -12.61 43.20
N GLY A 727 18.20 -11.57 42.96
CA GLY A 727 18.73 -10.30 42.42
C GLY A 727 17.65 -9.38 41.90
N MET A 728 17.19 -8.45 42.75
CA MET A 728 16.29 -7.32 42.44
C MET A 728 14.91 -7.75 41.89
N PRO A 729 13.79 -7.11 42.27
CA PRO A 729 12.57 -7.21 41.46
C PRO A 729 12.94 -6.82 40.02
N PRO A 730 12.32 -7.39 38.97
CA PRO A 730 12.52 -6.86 37.64
C PRO A 730 12.10 -5.40 37.69
N GLY A 731 13.08 -4.49 37.64
CA GLY A 731 12.83 -3.09 37.38
C GLY A 731 11.94 -3.01 36.13
N PRO A 732 11.10 -1.97 36.02
CA PRO A 732 10.15 -1.86 34.93
C PRO A 732 10.89 -2.13 33.62
N ARG A 733 10.49 -3.18 32.88
CA ARG A 733 11.01 -3.45 31.54
C ARG A 733 10.96 -2.13 30.80
N HIS A 734 12.13 -1.60 30.44
CA HIS A 734 12.36 -0.22 29.99
C HIS A 734 11.11 0.38 29.35
N VAL A 735 10.32 1.07 30.17
CA VAL A 735 9.24 1.87 29.65
C VAL A 735 9.95 3.05 29.01
N LEU A 736 9.87 3.16 27.69
CA LEU A 736 9.93 4.47 27.06
C LEU A 736 8.59 5.16 27.28
N SER A 737 8.11 5.22 28.53
CA SER A 737 7.09 6.16 28.95
C SER A 737 7.83 7.38 29.48
N THR A 738 7.81 8.43 28.69
CA THR A 738 7.81 9.77 29.26
C THR A 738 6.57 9.90 30.16
N PRO A 739 6.67 10.57 31.32
CA PRO A 739 5.59 10.62 32.30
C PRO A 739 4.45 11.47 31.73
N ASN A 740 3.42 10.81 31.22
CA ASN A 740 2.12 11.41 30.93
C ASN A 740 1.06 10.35 31.15
N THR A 741 0.74 10.08 32.41
CA THR A 741 -0.63 9.90 32.95
C THR A 741 -0.56 9.32 34.36
N VAL A 742 -1.50 9.80 35.18
CA VAL A 742 -1.60 9.60 36.63
C VAL A 742 -2.39 8.31 36.92
N THR A 743 -1.85 7.41 37.74
CA THR A 743 -2.66 6.61 38.67
C THR A 743 -1.91 6.28 39.97
N ASN A 744 -2.55 6.68 41.06
CA ASN A 744 -2.30 6.47 42.49
C ASN A 744 -1.34 5.34 42.93
N LEU A 745 -0.31 5.70 43.69
CA LEU A 745 0.25 4.85 44.74
C LEU A 745 0.16 5.59 46.08
N HIS A 746 -0.61 5.02 47.00
CA HIS A 746 -0.50 5.31 48.42
C HIS A 746 0.89 4.88 48.88
N VAL A 747 1.65 5.79 49.48
CA VAL A 747 2.85 5.47 50.26
C VAL A 747 2.66 6.04 51.65
N SER A 748 2.63 5.15 52.64
CA SER A 748 2.67 5.46 54.06
C SER A 748 3.94 6.25 54.40
N GLY A 749 3.80 7.34 55.14
CA GLY A 749 4.82 8.37 55.25
C GLY A 749 5.89 8.18 56.33
N THR A 750 6.91 9.02 56.22
CA THR A 750 7.74 9.60 57.30
C THR A 750 8.26 10.97 56.85
N ALA A 751 8.49 11.87 57.81
CA ALA A 751 8.39 13.33 57.73
C ALA A 751 9.61 14.12 57.17
N GLY A 752 9.32 15.21 56.45
CA GLY A 752 10.22 16.28 55.98
C GLY A 752 9.53 17.11 54.86
N PRO A 753 9.77 18.44 54.66
CA PRO A 753 9.00 19.24 53.71
C PRO A 753 9.53 18.99 52.29
N ASP A 754 9.09 17.90 51.67
CA ASP A 754 9.58 17.50 50.37
C ASP A 754 9.06 18.43 49.27
N ALA A 755 10.00 19.08 48.58
CA ALA A 755 9.73 19.78 47.33
C ALA A 755 9.15 18.80 46.32
N ALA A 756 8.07 19.19 45.65
CA ALA A 756 7.35 18.35 44.69
C ALA A 756 7.31 19.04 43.33
N GLU A 757 7.17 18.24 42.27
CA GLU A 757 7.17 18.77 40.91
C GLU A 757 5.90 19.58 40.63
N CYS A 758 6.06 20.79 40.09
CA CYS A 758 4.96 21.65 39.67
C CYS A 758 4.27 21.09 38.43
N LEU A 759 2.96 20.84 38.49
CA LEU A 759 2.18 20.29 37.35
C LEU A 759 2.06 21.22 36.13
N VAL A 760 2.64 22.43 36.17
CA VAL A 760 2.59 23.39 35.06
C VAL A 760 3.95 23.59 34.41
N CYS A 761 5.02 23.76 35.21
CA CYS A 761 6.37 24.00 34.69
C CYS A 761 7.31 22.80 34.83
N SER A 762 6.89 21.72 35.48
CA SER A 762 7.70 20.53 35.75
C SER A 762 8.99 20.79 36.55
N GLU A 763 9.07 21.92 37.25
CA GLU A 763 10.19 22.22 38.15
C GLU A 763 9.89 21.69 39.56
N LEU A 764 10.93 21.19 40.24
CA LEU A 764 10.88 20.78 41.64
C LEU A 764 10.76 22.03 42.52
N ALA A 765 9.62 22.19 43.20
CA ALA A 765 9.35 23.40 43.97
C ALA A 765 8.48 23.12 45.20
N LEU A 766 8.45 24.09 46.12
CA LEU A 766 7.50 24.11 47.21
C LEU A 766 6.11 24.50 46.66
N LEU A 767 5.18 23.54 46.65
CA LEU A 767 3.87 23.71 46.04
C LEU A 767 2.90 24.51 46.92
N VAL A 768 2.14 25.39 46.28
CA VAL A 768 1.14 26.25 46.91
C VAL A 768 -0.15 25.47 47.16
N LEU A 769 -0.73 25.63 48.34
CA LEU A 769 -1.99 25.05 48.77
C LEU A 769 -3.18 25.92 48.32
N PHE A 770 -4.10 25.33 47.59
CA PHE A 770 -5.33 26.00 47.13
C PHE A 770 -6.51 25.73 48.05
N SER A 771 -7.28 26.77 48.41
CA SER A 771 -8.53 26.67 49.19
C SER A 771 -9.74 26.93 48.28
N PRO A 772 -10.87 26.19 48.40
CA PRO A 772 -11.18 25.19 49.43
C PRO A 772 -10.70 23.76 49.13
N CYS A 773 -10.15 23.49 47.95
CA CYS A 773 -9.88 22.11 47.51
C CYS A 773 -8.67 21.43 48.16
N GLN A 774 -7.88 22.16 48.95
CA GLN A 774 -6.68 21.70 49.68
C GLN A 774 -5.61 21.02 48.80
N HIS A 775 -5.61 21.23 47.49
CA HIS A 775 -4.63 20.66 46.58
C HIS A 775 -3.34 21.49 46.55
N ARG A 776 -2.19 20.81 46.62
CA ARG A 776 -0.84 21.36 46.41
C ARG A 776 -0.29 20.85 45.08
N THR A 777 -0.51 21.60 44.00
CA THR A 777 -0.29 21.10 42.63
C THR A 777 0.70 21.89 41.81
N VAL A 778 0.97 23.15 42.17
CA VAL A 778 1.80 24.05 41.37
C VAL A 778 2.69 24.90 42.26
N CYS A 779 3.84 25.32 41.74
CA CYS A 779 4.73 26.27 42.40
C CYS A 779 4.07 27.65 42.52
N GLU A 780 4.69 28.54 43.31
CA GLU A 780 4.16 29.88 43.53
C GLU A 780 3.98 30.69 42.24
N GLU A 781 4.96 30.63 41.34
CA GLU A 781 4.91 31.40 40.09
C GLU A 781 3.73 30.99 39.21
N CYS A 782 3.56 29.67 39.02
CA CYS A 782 2.44 29.12 38.26
C CYS A 782 1.10 29.35 38.95
N ALA A 783 1.07 29.40 40.29
CA ALA A 783 -0.14 29.66 41.06
C ALA A 783 -0.69 31.07 40.86
N ARG A 784 0.15 32.10 40.65
CA ARG A 784 -0.28 33.53 40.65
C ARG A 784 -1.43 33.82 39.69
N ARG A 785 -1.42 33.25 38.48
CA ARG A 785 -2.46 33.51 37.46
C ARG A 785 -3.64 32.54 37.50
N MET A 786 -3.58 31.49 38.34
CA MET A 786 -4.64 30.48 38.42
C MET A 786 -5.87 30.98 39.17
N LYS A 787 -7.05 30.83 38.55
CA LYS A 787 -8.37 31.09 39.14
C LYS A 787 -9.13 29.79 39.50
N LYS A 788 -8.71 28.65 38.93
CA LYS A 788 -9.27 27.31 39.18
C LYS A 788 -8.14 26.31 39.38
N CYS A 789 -8.34 25.32 40.25
CA CYS A 789 -7.34 24.29 40.52
C CYS A 789 -7.21 23.35 39.30
N ILE A 790 -5.98 23.14 38.81
CA ILE A 790 -5.74 22.28 37.64
C ILE A 790 -6.12 20.81 37.87
N ARG A 791 -6.12 20.36 39.13
CA ARG A 791 -6.43 18.97 39.50
C ARG A 791 -7.93 18.67 39.63
N CYS A 792 -8.70 19.58 40.22
CA CYS A 792 -10.13 19.34 40.52
C CYS A 792 -11.09 20.39 39.94
N GLN A 793 -10.58 21.39 39.22
CA GLN A 793 -11.33 22.45 38.55
C GLN A 793 -12.16 23.37 39.46
N VAL A 794 -12.08 23.21 40.78
CA VAL A 794 -12.72 24.09 41.78
C VAL A 794 -12.08 25.48 41.74
N VAL A 795 -12.89 26.52 41.85
CA VAL A 795 -12.45 27.92 41.90
C VAL A 795 -11.58 28.15 43.14
N ILE A 796 -10.42 28.76 42.94
CA ILE A 796 -9.44 28.98 44.01
C ILE A 796 -9.79 30.30 44.72
N SER A 797 -10.16 30.21 45.99
CA SER A 797 -10.49 31.36 46.84
C SER A 797 -9.26 31.93 47.56
N LYS A 798 -8.31 31.06 47.97
CA LYS A 798 -7.05 31.46 48.64
C LYS A 798 -5.88 30.57 48.19
N LYS A 799 -4.67 31.14 48.22
CA LYS A 799 -3.42 30.50 47.79
C LYS A 799 -2.39 30.63 48.92
N LEU A 800 -2.06 29.54 49.58
CA LEU A 800 -1.19 29.55 50.77
C LEU A 800 0.14 28.86 50.46
N ARG A 801 1.25 29.52 50.78
CA ARG A 801 2.58 28.92 50.78
C ARG A 801 2.68 27.84 51.88
N PRO A 802 3.69 26.94 51.81
CA PRO A 802 3.86 25.91 52.85
C PRO A 802 4.08 26.45 54.26
N ASP A 803 4.58 27.69 54.40
CA ASP A 803 4.75 28.41 55.68
C ASP A 803 3.46 29.06 56.20
N GLY A 804 2.34 28.94 55.46
CA GLY A 804 1.04 29.50 55.83
C GLY A 804 0.80 30.94 55.35
N SER A 805 1.75 31.58 54.69
CA SER A 805 1.58 32.93 54.13
C SER A 805 0.80 32.94 52.81
N GLU A 806 0.02 33.99 52.55
CA GLU A 806 -0.81 34.09 51.34
C GLU A 806 -0.03 34.64 50.13
N VAL A 807 -0.19 34.01 48.96
CA VAL A 807 0.48 34.42 47.71
C VAL A 807 -0.21 35.66 47.15
N VAL A 808 0.47 36.80 47.20
CA VAL A 808 -0.03 38.10 46.71
C VAL A 808 -0.01 38.14 45.17
N ASN A 809 -1.15 38.46 44.56
CA ASN A 809 -1.27 38.63 43.11
C ASN A 809 -0.86 40.06 42.70
N THR A 810 0.42 40.32 42.44
CA THR A 810 0.83 41.57 41.77
C THR A 810 0.79 41.39 40.26
N ILE A 811 -0.22 41.98 39.61
CA ILE A 811 -0.32 42.09 38.15
C ILE A 811 0.64 43.22 37.73
N GLN A 812 1.78 42.89 37.12
CA GLN A 812 2.54 43.87 36.35
C GLN A 812 1.94 43.96 34.94
N VAL A 813 1.41 45.13 34.63
CA VAL A 813 0.87 45.51 33.31
C VAL A 813 2.06 45.79 32.37
N PRO A 814 2.03 45.38 31.08
CA PRO A 814 3.19 45.49 30.20
C PRO A 814 3.52 46.96 29.88
N GLY A 815 4.80 47.32 30.04
CA GLY A 815 5.38 48.58 29.60
C GLY A 815 5.78 48.56 28.10
N PRO A 816 6.34 49.68 27.57
CA PRO A 816 6.41 50.00 26.15
C PRO A 816 7.38 49.11 25.30
N PRO A 817 7.34 49.22 23.95
CA PRO A 817 7.94 48.29 22.97
C PRO A 817 9.44 47.95 23.11
N ARG A 818 10.20 48.73 23.89
CA ARG A 818 11.62 48.45 24.14
C ARG A 818 11.84 47.14 24.91
N GLN A 819 10.95 46.81 25.85
CA GLN A 819 11.07 45.57 26.63
C GLN A 819 10.84 44.31 25.79
N LEU A 820 9.93 44.35 24.80
CA LEU A 820 9.73 43.23 23.87
C LEU A 820 10.96 43.01 22.98
N VAL A 821 11.63 44.09 22.57
CA VAL A 821 12.88 43.99 21.81
C VAL A 821 14.01 43.44 22.67
N GLU A 822 14.12 43.87 23.94
CA GLU A 822 15.08 43.30 24.89
C GLU A 822 14.77 41.82 25.21
N GLU A 823 13.49 41.44 25.29
CA GLU A 823 13.06 40.06 25.50
C GLU A 823 13.33 39.17 24.28
N LEU A 824 13.10 39.68 23.07
CA LEU A 824 13.46 38.99 21.83
C LEU A 824 14.98 38.88 21.67
N GLN A 825 15.74 39.91 22.04
CA GLN A 825 17.20 39.88 22.07
C GLN A 825 17.74 38.94 23.17
N SER A 826 17.03 38.81 24.29
CA SER A 826 17.35 37.84 25.35
C SER A 826 17.07 36.41 24.88
N ARG A 827 15.96 36.16 24.19
CA ARG A 827 15.65 34.84 23.61
C ARG A 827 16.62 34.47 22.49
N TYR A 828 16.99 35.42 21.64
CA TYR A 828 17.99 35.21 20.60
C TYR A 828 19.35 34.85 21.21
N ARG A 829 19.81 35.58 22.24
CA ARG A 829 21.03 35.23 22.99
C ARG A 829 20.97 33.85 23.64
N GLN A 830 19.84 33.49 24.25
CA GLN A 830 19.65 32.14 24.81
C GLN A 830 19.68 31.04 23.75
N MET A 831 19.23 31.33 22.52
CA MET A 831 19.33 30.38 21.41
C MET A 831 20.75 30.29 20.88
N GLU A 832 21.48 31.40 20.75
CA GLU A 832 22.90 31.43 20.38
C GLU A 832 23.76 30.69 21.39
N GLU A 833 23.57 30.91 22.70
CA GLU A 833 24.29 30.24 23.79
C GLU A 833 24.19 28.71 23.71
N ARG A 834 23.02 28.18 23.30
CA ARG A 834 22.78 26.73 23.17
C ARG A 834 23.49 26.09 21.99
N ILE A 835 23.88 26.87 20.98
CA ILE A 835 24.55 26.39 19.78
C ILE A 835 26.01 26.82 19.70
N THR A 836 26.48 27.72 20.57
CA THR A 836 27.90 28.09 20.71
C THR A 836 28.68 27.06 21.50
N CYS A 837 29.94 26.88 21.12
CA CYS A 837 30.86 25.98 21.77
C CYS A 837 31.13 26.46 23.20
N PRO A 838 30.95 25.61 24.23
CA PRO A 838 31.13 26.00 25.63
C PRO A 838 32.60 26.23 26.02
N ILE A 839 33.55 26.06 25.09
CA ILE A 839 34.99 26.17 25.34
C ILE A 839 35.53 27.49 24.80
N CYS A 840 35.34 27.77 23.51
CA CYS A 840 35.79 29.02 22.92
C CYS A 840 34.72 30.12 22.94
N ILE A 841 33.44 29.77 23.10
CA ILE A 841 32.28 30.68 23.10
C ILE A 841 32.06 31.41 21.76
N ASP A 842 33.05 31.42 20.87
CA ASP A 842 33.05 32.14 19.60
C ASP A 842 32.58 31.33 18.38
N SER A 843 32.50 30.00 18.48
CA SER A 843 32.21 29.12 17.34
C SER A 843 31.09 28.16 17.64
N HIS A 844 30.25 27.84 16.65
CA HIS A 844 29.14 26.91 16.85
C HIS A 844 29.60 25.46 17.10
N ILE A 845 28.77 24.73 17.84
CA ILE A 845 28.92 23.29 18.06
C ILE A 845 28.76 22.60 16.70
N ARG A 846 29.82 21.90 16.28
CA ARG A 846 29.87 21.10 15.04
C ARG A 846 30.29 19.65 15.29
N LEU A 847 30.74 19.35 16.50
CA LEU A 847 31.05 18.01 16.96
C LEU A 847 30.21 17.69 18.20
N VAL A 848 29.61 16.51 18.23
CA VAL A 848 28.90 15.97 19.39
C VAL A 848 29.57 14.67 19.81
N PHE A 849 29.79 14.51 21.12
CA PHE A 849 30.36 13.31 21.72
C PHE A 849 29.24 12.30 22.06
N GLN A 850 29.57 11.01 22.23
CA GLN A 850 28.58 9.98 22.62
C GLN A 850 27.81 10.28 23.91
N CYS A 851 28.35 11.11 24.80
CA CYS A 851 27.64 11.56 26.02
C CYS A 851 26.57 12.64 25.76
N GLY A 852 26.37 13.07 24.51
CA GLY A 852 25.36 14.07 24.11
C GLY A 852 25.82 15.53 24.17
N HIS A 853 26.99 15.82 24.74
CA HIS A 853 27.57 17.17 24.78
C HIS A 853 28.39 17.46 23.52
N GLY A 854 28.49 18.73 23.12
CA GLY A 854 29.19 19.13 21.90
C GLY A 854 30.17 20.28 22.07
N ALA A 855 31.07 20.41 21.08
CA ALA A 855 32.04 21.48 20.95
C ALA A 855 32.20 21.89 19.47
N CYS A 856 32.85 23.02 19.19
CA CYS A 856 33.28 23.33 17.83
C CYS A 856 34.38 22.36 17.38
N ALA A 857 34.58 22.22 16.07
CA ALA A 857 35.56 21.28 15.52
C ALA A 857 36.99 21.48 16.05
N PRO A 858 37.54 22.72 16.17
CA PRO A 858 38.86 22.95 16.73
C PRO A 858 38.97 22.55 18.21
N CYS A 859 38.00 22.97 19.03
CA CYS A 859 38.04 22.68 20.46
C CYS A 859 37.78 21.20 20.78
N GLY A 860 36.91 20.53 20.02
CA GLY A 860 36.61 19.10 20.22
C GLY A 860 37.72 18.15 19.77
N ALA A 861 38.60 18.58 18.85
CA ALA A 861 39.69 17.76 18.34
C ALA A 861 40.79 17.49 19.38
N ALA A 862 41.06 18.46 20.26
CA ALA A 862 42.13 18.37 21.27
C ALA A 862 41.69 17.74 22.60
N LEU A 863 40.40 17.40 22.77
CA LEU A 863 39.85 16.90 24.04
C LEU A 863 39.88 15.37 24.11
N ASN A 864 40.44 14.82 25.19
CA ASN A 864 40.38 13.38 25.49
C ASN A 864 39.21 13.00 26.43
N ALA A 865 38.64 13.98 27.12
CA ALA A 865 37.45 13.83 27.97
C ALA A 865 36.50 15.02 27.77
N CYS A 866 35.19 14.77 27.91
CA CYS A 866 34.17 15.79 27.77
C CYS A 866 34.32 16.84 28.88
N PRO A 867 34.39 18.15 28.56
CA PRO A 867 34.57 19.19 29.58
C PRO A 867 33.35 19.38 30.48
N ILE A 868 32.16 18.95 30.04
CA ILE A 868 30.91 19.10 30.79
C ILE A 868 30.72 17.92 31.77
N CYS A 869 30.70 16.68 31.26
CA CYS A 869 30.43 15.50 32.08
C CYS A 869 31.67 14.69 32.48
N ARG A 870 32.88 15.11 32.07
CA ARG A 870 34.18 14.48 32.37
C ARG A 870 34.35 13.03 31.90
N GLN A 871 33.43 12.51 31.08
CA GLN A 871 33.55 11.17 30.50
C GLN A 871 34.59 11.13 29.35
N PRO A 872 35.32 10.02 29.16
CA PRO A 872 36.28 9.88 28.07
C PRO A 872 35.58 9.92 26.70
N ILE A 873 36.14 10.67 25.75
CA ILE A 873 35.56 10.83 24.41
C ILE A 873 35.94 9.62 23.55
N ARG A 874 34.97 8.72 23.34
CA ARG A 874 35.15 7.50 22.53
C ARG A 874 34.95 7.71 21.04
N ASP A 875 34.04 8.62 20.69
CA ASP A 875 33.69 8.91 19.30
C ASP A 875 33.27 10.38 19.16
N ARG A 876 33.54 10.98 17.99
CA ARG A 876 33.26 12.38 17.68
C ARG A 876 32.42 12.43 16.42
N ILE A 877 31.14 12.71 16.58
CA ILE A 877 30.17 12.75 15.49
C ILE A 877 30.11 14.18 14.97
N GLN A 878 30.42 14.37 13.69
CA GLN A 878 30.29 15.67 13.05
C GLN A 878 28.82 15.89 12.66
N ILE A 879 28.25 16.98 13.18
CA ILE A 879 26.89 17.39 12.82
C ILE A 879 26.98 18.39 11.66
N PHE A 880 26.31 18.06 10.55
CA PHE A 880 26.10 18.99 9.45
C PHE A 880 24.89 19.86 9.80
N VAL A 881 25.15 21.15 9.99
CA VAL A 881 24.10 22.18 10.12
C VAL A 881 23.93 22.84 8.76
#